data_AF-A0A502E7T5-F1
#
_entry.id   AF-A0A502E7T5-F1
#
_cell.length_a   1.000
_cell.length_b   1.000
_cell.length_c   1.000
_cell.angle_alpha   90.00
_cell.angle_beta   90.00
_cell.angle_gamma   90.00
#
_symmetry.space_group_name_H-M   'P 1'
#
loop_
_entity.id
_entity.type
_entity.pdbx_description
1 polymer ?
#
loop_
_entity_poly.entity_id
_entity_poly.type
_entity_poly.pdbx_seq_one_letter_code
_entity_poly.pdbx_strand_id
1 'polypeptide(L)'
;MTARASGAPYRWMNPSRLVDGELDSLLDGADVVIVRILGGYRSWQQGIDAIIAKSLPAIVISGEQSPDADLMSHSTVPAGVALQTHVYLAQGGITNLQQLHAFLSDTLLMTGFGFSPPESTPAWGVLECPAGHGPSNDGPRVAVLFYRAQHLAGNTAYVGALCHAIDAAGGQPVPIYAASLRTPEPDLLELLGTVDALVTTVLAAGGAVPATVTAGGADDTWNVAHLAALNIPILQGLCLTSSRKQWSDNNDGMSPLDVATQVAVPEFDGRIITVPFSFKEIDDEGLISYVADPERCARVAGLAVRQAKLRHVAAADKRVALIFSAYPTKHARIGNAVGLDTPASAIALLTAMLDAGYRIGDVPGVEAQDGDALIHALIERGGQDPDWLTQGQLEGNPIRVSARDYRAWFATLPSQLADPIVEHWGPPPGELYVDRSRDPDGEIVIAAMQSDNVVIMVQPPRGFGANPIAIYHDPDLPPSHHYLAAYRWLDDEFSNGFRADAVVHLGKHGNLEWLPGKTLGMSSTCGTDAALGDLPLIYPFLVNDPGEGTQAKRRAHAVLVDHLIPPMARAESYGDIARLEQMLDEHSNIAALDPGKLPAIRQEIWTLMRAAKMDNDLGLEDRPDEDVFDDMLLHVDGWLCEIKDVQIRDGLHILGQAPDGETELNLVLAILQARQLFGGEQSVPGLRQALGLAEDGSDSRGDVDAAEARARELVSALAESDWNPAAVDRITDDSVVAAILRFAATEVVPRLRETDREISQILHALGGGFIPAGPSGSPLRGLINVLPTGRNFYSVDPKAIPSRLAWETGVALADSLLERYHADHGAWPQSVGLSVWGTSAMRTSGDDIAEVFALLGVRPVWDEASRRVVDLEAVALADLGRPRIDVTVRISGFFRDAFPHVVTMLDDAVALVADLDEPGEHNYVRAHAQADLAEHGDKRRSTTRIFGSKPGTYGAGLLQLIDSKNWRDDADLAEVYTAWGGFAYGRGLDGAAASDDMNRQYRRIAVAAKNLDTREHDIADSDDYFQYHGGMIATVRALTGTEPAAYVGDNTRPDSVRTRTLSEETTRVFRARVVNPRWINAMRRHGYKGAFEMAATVDYLFGYDATAGVMADWMYERLAGEYVLDDENRKFVNESNPWALHGMAERLLEAAGRGMWAEPDVATLDGLRRVLLETEGDLEG
;
A
#
# COMPACT_ATOMS: atom_id res chain seq x y z
N MET A 1 -6.61 20.23 -34.65
CA MET A 1 -8.04 19.96 -34.34
C MET A 1 -8.92 21.20 -34.52
N THR A 2 -8.70 22.30 -33.79
CA THR A 2 -9.50 23.53 -33.94
C THR A 2 -9.57 24.04 -35.38
N ALA A 3 -8.44 24.05 -36.10
CA ALA A 3 -8.39 24.40 -37.52
C ALA A 3 -9.26 23.47 -38.38
N ARG A 4 -9.21 22.14 -38.15
CA ARG A 4 -10.09 21.15 -38.81
C ARG A 4 -11.56 21.41 -38.51
N ALA A 5 -11.91 21.63 -37.23
CA ALA A 5 -13.28 21.87 -36.79
C ALA A 5 -13.84 23.23 -37.24
N SER A 6 -12.96 24.19 -37.55
CA SER A 6 -13.35 25.48 -38.12
C SER A 6 -14.01 25.34 -39.50
N GLY A 7 -13.73 24.25 -40.23
CA GLY A 7 -14.18 24.08 -41.62
C GLY A 7 -13.47 24.98 -42.62
N ALA A 8 -12.55 25.84 -42.17
CA ALA A 8 -11.70 26.64 -43.05
C ALA A 8 -10.54 25.79 -43.61
N PRO A 9 -10.05 26.08 -44.84
CA PRO A 9 -9.03 25.30 -45.55
C PRO A 9 -7.61 25.54 -45.01
N TYR A 10 -7.40 25.36 -43.71
CA TYR A 10 -6.08 25.43 -43.10
C TYR A 10 -5.23 24.20 -43.45
N ARG A 11 -3.93 24.43 -43.60
CA ARG A 11 -2.89 23.40 -43.50
C ARG A 11 -2.09 23.69 -42.23
N TRP A 12 -1.67 22.66 -41.51
CA TRP A 12 -0.99 22.81 -40.22
C TRP A 12 0.10 21.75 -40.05
N MET A 13 1.09 22.09 -39.23
CA MET A 13 2.17 21.17 -38.84
C MET A 13 2.78 21.64 -37.52
N ASN A 14 3.38 20.73 -36.77
CA ASN A 14 4.22 21.08 -35.62
C ASN A 14 5.66 21.34 -36.10
N PRO A 15 6.23 22.55 -35.92
CA PRO A 15 7.58 22.86 -36.39
C PRO A 15 8.66 21.96 -35.78
N SER A 16 8.45 21.36 -34.61
CA SER A 16 9.39 20.43 -33.99
C SER A 16 9.35 19.02 -34.56
N ARG A 17 8.43 18.73 -35.49
CA ARG A 17 8.23 17.40 -36.11
C ARG A 17 8.39 17.40 -37.62
N LEU A 18 8.77 18.54 -38.21
CA LEU A 18 9.03 18.64 -39.64
C LEU A 18 10.19 17.75 -40.05
N VAL A 19 9.99 16.93 -41.08
CA VAL A 19 11.07 16.22 -41.77
C VAL A 19 11.56 17.04 -42.98
N ASP A 20 12.78 16.77 -43.43
CA ASP A 20 13.39 17.49 -44.54
C ASP A 20 12.51 17.46 -45.81
N GLY A 21 12.20 18.64 -46.35
CA GLY A 21 11.38 18.83 -47.56
C GLY A 21 9.87 18.96 -47.33
N GLU A 22 9.37 18.67 -46.13
CA GLU A 22 7.94 18.75 -45.80
C GLU A 22 7.44 20.21 -45.72
N LEU A 23 8.28 21.12 -45.22
CA LEU A 23 7.95 22.55 -45.15
C LEU A 23 7.69 23.13 -46.55
N ASP A 24 8.52 22.79 -47.54
CA ASP A 24 8.31 23.26 -48.92
C ASP A 24 7.00 22.75 -49.51
N SER A 25 6.62 21.49 -49.21
CA SER A 25 5.34 20.92 -49.64
C SER A 25 4.13 21.60 -48.98
N LEU A 26 4.25 22.02 -47.72
CA LEU A 26 3.17 22.72 -47.01
C LEU A 26 2.95 24.13 -47.55
N LEU A 27 4.04 24.81 -47.91
CA LEU A 27 4.03 26.16 -48.47
C LEU A 27 3.56 26.20 -49.92
N ASP A 28 3.68 25.11 -50.67
CA ASP A 28 3.26 25.05 -52.08
C ASP A 28 1.75 25.29 -52.23
N GLY A 29 1.38 26.40 -52.88
CA GLY A 29 -0.03 26.81 -53.04
C GLY A 29 -0.70 27.30 -51.76
N ALA A 30 0.05 27.79 -50.77
CA ALA A 30 -0.48 28.53 -49.62
C ALA A 30 -0.53 30.04 -49.89
N ASP A 31 -1.67 30.68 -49.59
CA ASP A 31 -1.84 32.13 -49.82
C ASP A 31 -1.34 33.01 -48.65
N VAL A 32 -1.39 32.49 -47.42
CA VAL A 32 -0.96 33.16 -46.19
C VAL A 32 -0.35 32.11 -45.25
N VAL A 33 0.75 32.45 -44.59
CA VAL A 33 1.46 31.57 -43.64
C VAL A 33 1.43 32.18 -42.25
N ILE A 34 1.10 31.36 -41.25
CA ILE A 34 1.12 31.76 -39.83
C ILE A 34 2.10 30.87 -39.08
N VAL A 35 3.07 31.48 -38.40
CA VAL A 35 4.02 30.83 -37.53
C VAL A 35 3.75 31.29 -36.10
N ARG A 36 3.37 30.34 -35.24
CA ARG A 36 3.14 30.58 -33.82
C ARG A 36 3.99 29.64 -32.98
N ILE A 37 4.96 30.18 -32.26
CA ILE A 37 5.98 29.41 -31.53
C ILE A 37 6.29 30.03 -30.16
N LEU A 38 6.75 29.21 -29.22
CA LEU A 38 7.36 29.67 -27.96
C LEU A 38 8.88 29.84 -28.13
N GLY A 39 9.49 30.65 -27.27
CA GLY A 39 10.96 30.80 -27.21
C GLY A 39 11.57 31.81 -28.19
N GLY A 40 10.76 32.66 -28.80
CA GLY A 40 11.22 33.75 -29.68
C GLY A 40 11.73 33.28 -31.06
N TYR A 41 12.20 34.21 -31.89
CA TYR A 41 12.61 33.94 -33.28
C TYR A 41 13.71 32.86 -33.39
N ARG A 42 14.64 32.83 -32.44
CA ARG A 42 15.77 31.88 -32.45
C ARG A 42 15.35 30.42 -32.30
N SER A 43 14.20 30.13 -31.69
CA SER A 43 13.76 28.76 -31.46
C SER A 43 13.44 28.01 -32.76
N TRP A 44 13.11 28.74 -33.84
CA TRP A 44 12.83 28.15 -35.15
C TRP A 44 13.29 29.04 -36.32
N GLN A 45 14.47 29.66 -36.15
CA GLN A 45 15.00 30.66 -37.07
C GLN A 45 15.07 30.18 -38.53
N GLN A 46 15.63 28.98 -38.78
CA GLN A 46 15.80 28.47 -40.15
C GLN A 46 14.46 28.31 -40.89
N GLY A 47 13.41 27.88 -40.18
CA GLY A 47 12.07 27.73 -40.77
C GLY A 47 11.42 29.09 -41.05
N ILE A 48 11.54 30.04 -40.13
CA ILE A 48 11.03 31.40 -40.32
C ILE A 48 11.72 32.08 -41.51
N ASP A 49 13.04 31.99 -41.60
CA ASP A 49 13.83 32.58 -42.70
C ASP A 49 13.45 31.96 -44.04
N ALA A 50 13.24 30.64 -44.09
CA ALA A 50 12.80 29.94 -45.29
C ALA A 50 11.41 30.40 -45.77
N ILE A 51 10.46 30.63 -44.86
CA ILE A 51 9.12 31.15 -45.18
C ILE A 51 9.21 32.57 -45.73
N ILE A 52 9.95 33.45 -45.06
CA ILE A 52 10.11 34.85 -45.46
C ILE A 52 10.75 34.93 -46.85
N ALA A 53 11.74 34.08 -47.14
CA ALA A 53 12.41 34.03 -48.44
C ALA A 53 11.47 33.70 -49.62
N LYS A 54 10.35 33.00 -49.39
CA LYS A 54 9.36 32.65 -50.43
C LYS A 54 8.44 33.82 -50.82
N SER A 55 8.57 34.99 -50.17
CA SER A 55 7.76 36.20 -50.44
C SER A 55 6.25 36.01 -50.31
N LEU A 56 5.81 35.02 -49.51
CA LEU A 56 4.41 34.86 -49.11
C LEU A 56 4.07 35.82 -47.95
N PRO A 57 2.81 36.28 -47.82
CA PRO A 57 2.35 36.94 -46.61
C PRO A 57 2.54 36.03 -45.40
N ALA A 58 3.46 36.41 -44.52
CA ALA A 58 3.90 35.62 -43.39
C ALA A 58 3.64 36.38 -42.08
N ILE A 59 3.00 35.70 -41.14
CA ILE A 59 2.66 36.23 -39.82
C ILE A 59 3.44 35.41 -38.80
N VAL A 60 4.39 36.05 -38.12
CA VAL A 60 5.27 35.40 -37.15
C VAL A 60 4.94 35.98 -35.78
N ILE A 61 4.40 35.16 -34.88
CA ILE A 61 3.82 35.58 -33.62
C ILE A 61 4.15 34.60 -32.49
N SER A 62 3.96 35.07 -31.27
CA SER A 62 4.31 34.34 -30.07
C SER A 62 3.24 33.32 -29.65
N GLY A 63 3.70 32.24 -29.02
CA GLY A 63 2.88 31.23 -28.38
C GLY A 63 2.40 31.61 -26.98
N GLU A 64 3.00 32.63 -26.36
CA GLU A 64 2.62 33.20 -25.08
C GLU A 64 1.30 33.99 -25.17
N GLN A 65 0.70 34.34 -24.03
CA GLN A 65 -0.49 35.21 -24.03
C GLN A 65 -0.14 36.65 -24.45
N SER A 66 1.01 37.15 -24.00
CA SER A 66 1.52 38.46 -24.38
C SER A 66 2.15 38.41 -25.78
N PRO A 67 1.94 39.42 -26.63
CA PRO A 67 2.61 39.49 -27.92
C PRO A 67 4.11 39.71 -27.75
N ASP A 68 4.90 39.10 -28.63
CA ASP A 68 6.35 39.27 -28.71
C ASP A 68 6.69 40.22 -29.86
N ALA A 69 7.25 41.39 -29.52
CA ALA A 69 7.57 42.43 -30.50
C ALA A 69 8.69 42.02 -31.47
N ASP A 70 9.64 41.18 -31.05
CA ASP A 70 10.74 40.69 -31.88
C ASP A 70 10.20 39.73 -32.94
N LEU A 71 9.45 38.70 -32.51
CA LEU A 71 8.77 37.78 -33.44
C LEU A 71 7.87 38.50 -34.43
N MET A 72 7.05 39.45 -33.95
CA MET A 72 6.14 40.21 -34.80
C MET A 72 6.87 41.08 -35.82
N SER A 73 8.07 41.56 -35.51
CA SER A 73 8.88 42.36 -36.45
C SER A 73 9.33 41.57 -37.68
N HIS A 74 9.36 40.24 -37.60
CA HIS A 74 9.65 39.34 -38.73
C HIS A 74 8.43 39.03 -39.60
N SER A 75 7.24 39.51 -39.25
CA SER A 75 6.04 39.38 -40.10
C SER A 75 6.17 40.24 -41.36
N THR A 76 5.75 39.73 -42.52
CA THR A 76 5.73 40.47 -43.80
C THR A 76 4.42 41.21 -44.06
N VAL A 77 3.53 41.23 -43.07
CA VAL A 77 2.22 41.91 -43.08
C VAL A 77 2.22 43.15 -42.18
N PRO A 78 1.23 44.07 -42.27
CA PRO A 78 1.15 45.19 -41.36
C PRO A 78 1.07 44.74 -39.88
N ALA A 79 1.75 45.46 -38.99
CA ALA A 79 1.85 45.09 -37.56
C ALA A 79 0.48 44.92 -36.87
N GLY A 80 -0.52 45.71 -37.28
CA GLY A 80 -1.89 45.57 -36.77
C GLY A 80 -2.55 44.24 -37.16
N VAL A 81 -2.22 43.68 -38.33
CA VAL A 81 -2.70 42.36 -38.76
C VAL A 81 -2.05 41.28 -37.91
N ALA A 82 -0.72 41.32 -37.74
CA ALA A 82 -0.01 40.37 -36.89
C ALA A 82 -0.50 40.41 -35.44
N LEU A 83 -0.76 41.60 -34.89
CA LEU A 83 -1.28 41.74 -33.53
C LEU A 83 -2.68 41.13 -33.40
N GLN A 84 -3.56 41.42 -34.35
CA GLN A 84 -4.91 40.88 -34.33
C GLN A 84 -4.90 39.35 -34.49
N THR A 85 -4.04 38.81 -35.34
CA THR A 85 -3.82 37.36 -35.48
C THR A 85 -3.30 36.74 -34.18
N HIS A 86 -2.38 37.41 -33.49
CA HIS A 86 -1.94 37.00 -32.16
C HIS A 86 -3.12 36.93 -31.19
N VAL A 87 -3.98 37.95 -31.15
CA VAL A 87 -5.15 37.96 -30.25
C VAL A 87 -6.13 36.83 -30.58
N TYR A 88 -6.47 36.59 -31.85
CA TYR A 88 -7.33 35.45 -32.22
C TYR A 88 -6.75 34.11 -31.75
N LEU A 89 -5.44 33.89 -31.94
CA LEU A 89 -4.81 32.63 -31.54
C LEU A 89 -4.52 32.53 -30.04
N ALA A 90 -4.32 33.65 -29.35
CA ALA A 90 -4.16 33.71 -27.90
C ALA A 90 -5.49 33.42 -27.18
N GLN A 91 -6.61 33.91 -27.70
CA GLN A 91 -7.94 33.53 -27.23
C GLN A 91 -8.28 32.09 -27.64
N GLY A 92 -7.90 31.68 -28.85
CA GLY A 92 -8.12 30.33 -29.36
C GLY A 92 -9.60 29.96 -29.48
N GLY A 93 -9.91 28.69 -29.76
CA GLY A 93 -11.28 28.20 -29.96
C GLY A 93 -11.73 28.21 -31.42
N ILE A 94 -12.77 27.42 -31.71
CA ILE A 94 -13.22 27.13 -33.08
C ILE A 94 -13.68 28.41 -33.78
N THR A 95 -14.53 29.21 -33.13
CA THR A 95 -15.04 30.48 -33.66
C THR A 95 -13.90 31.44 -33.99
N ASN A 96 -12.95 31.63 -33.08
CA ASN A 96 -11.81 32.53 -33.31
C ASN A 96 -10.93 32.06 -34.48
N LEU A 97 -10.74 30.76 -34.68
CA LEU A 97 -10.01 30.24 -35.85
C LEU A 97 -10.80 30.43 -37.15
N GLN A 98 -12.12 30.25 -37.14
CA GLN A 98 -12.98 30.56 -38.29
C GLN A 98 -12.89 32.05 -38.68
N GLN A 99 -13.03 32.92 -37.67
CA GLN A 99 -12.97 34.37 -37.87
C GLN A 99 -11.56 34.84 -38.24
N LEU A 100 -10.51 34.18 -37.75
CA LEU A 100 -9.13 34.44 -38.14
C LEU A 100 -8.92 34.17 -39.64
N HIS A 101 -9.45 33.05 -40.15
CA HIS A 101 -9.35 32.75 -41.58
C HIS A 101 -10.01 33.84 -42.42
N ALA A 102 -11.25 34.21 -42.07
CA ALA A 102 -11.99 35.27 -42.76
C ALA A 102 -11.27 36.62 -42.64
N PHE A 103 -10.76 36.96 -41.45
CA PHE A 103 -9.99 38.18 -41.20
C PHE A 103 -8.75 38.27 -42.10
N LEU A 104 -7.95 37.21 -42.17
CA LEU A 104 -6.74 37.19 -42.98
C LEU A 104 -7.05 37.20 -44.48
N SER A 105 -8.07 36.46 -44.90
CA SER A 105 -8.51 36.44 -46.29
C SER A 105 -8.98 37.84 -46.73
N ASP A 106 -9.88 38.47 -45.98
CA ASP A 106 -10.43 39.78 -46.32
C ASP A 106 -9.35 40.88 -46.23
N THR A 107 -8.45 40.80 -45.25
CA THR A 107 -7.46 41.86 -44.98
C THR A 107 -6.21 41.76 -45.86
N LEU A 108 -5.75 40.55 -46.20
CA LEU A 108 -4.51 40.36 -46.98
C LEU A 108 -4.78 40.04 -48.45
N LEU A 109 -5.89 39.34 -48.74
CA LEU A 109 -6.25 38.89 -50.08
C LEU A 109 -7.42 39.68 -50.69
N MET A 110 -7.97 40.65 -49.95
CA MET A 110 -9.08 41.52 -50.39
C MET A 110 -10.32 40.73 -50.82
N THR A 111 -10.61 39.62 -50.14
CA THR A 111 -11.85 38.86 -50.31
C THR A 111 -13.00 39.54 -49.54
N GLY A 112 -14.15 38.86 -49.38
CA GLY A 112 -15.35 39.45 -48.79
C GLY A 112 -16.19 38.46 -47.99
N PHE A 113 -15.54 37.63 -47.18
CA PHE A 113 -16.21 36.68 -46.28
C PHE A 113 -16.94 37.40 -45.13
N GLY A 114 -16.39 38.52 -44.66
CA GLY A 114 -16.81 39.20 -43.43
C GLY A 114 -16.28 38.48 -42.19
N PHE A 115 -15.72 39.24 -41.25
CA PHE A 115 -15.17 38.71 -40.00
C PHE A 115 -15.65 39.48 -38.77
N SER A 116 -15.78 38.78 -37.65
CA SER A 116 -16.08 39.34 -36.32
C SER A 116 -14.80 39.49 -35.50
N PRO A 117 -14.70 40.46 -34.56
CA PRO A 117 -13.52 40.61 -33.70
C PRO A 117 -13.27 39.36 -32.83
N PRO A 118 -12.04 39.18 -32.30
CA PRO A 118 -11.72 38.06 -31.43
C PRO A 118 -12.64 38.00 -30.21
N GLU A 119 -13.21 36.83 -29.97
CA GLU A 119 -14.04 36.57 -28.80
C GLU A 119 -13.15 36.13 -27.63
N SER A 120 -13.34 36.77 -26.47
CA SER A 120 -12.63 36.39 -25.25
C SER A 120 -13.17 35.06 -24.75
N THR A 121 -12.31 34.06 -24.56
CA THR A 121 -12.70 32.75 -24.05
C THR A 121 -12.46 32.70 -22.53
N PRO A 122 -13.50 32.51 -21.70
CA PRO A 122 -13.39 32.49 -20.24
C PRO A 122 -12.34 31.49 -19.72
N ALA A 123 -11.78 31.74 -18.53
CA ALA A 123 -10.84 30.84 -17.86
C ALA A 123 -11.51 29.53 -17.40
N TRP A 124 -12.82 29.58 -17.13
CA TRP A 124 -13.69 28.45 -16.88
C TRP A 124 -15.08 28.69 -17.49
N GLY A 125 -15.86 27.63 -17.70
CA GLY A 125 -17.24 27.75 -18.14
C GLY A 125 -17.94 26.41 -18.25
N VAL A 126 -19.25 26.44 -18.49
CA VAL A 126 -20.07 25.24 -18.68
C VAL A 126 -20.12 24.91 -20.17
N LEU A 127 -19.88 23.65 -20.53
CA LEU A 127 -20.07 23.17 -21.89
C LEU A 127 -21.56 22.93 -22.12
N GLU A 128 -22.16 23.55 -23.14
CA GLU A 128 -23.50 23.14 -23.57
C GLU A 128 -23.43 21.68 -24.05
N CYS A 129 -24.22 20.81 -23.42
CA CYS A 129 -24.12 19.37 -23.63
C CYS A 129 -24.28 19.04 -25.13
N PRO A 130 -23.25 18.48 -25.82
CA PRO A 130 -23.24 18.36 -27.28
C PRO A 130 -24.36 17.52 -27.90
N ALA A 131 -25.11 16.76 -27.09
CA ALA A 131 -26.14 15.84 -27.55
C ALA A 131 -27.58 16.40 -27.50
N GLY A 132 -27.82 17.63 -27.04
CA GLY A 132 -29.20 18.16 -26.92
C GLY A 132 -30.07 17.45 -25.88
N HIS A 133 -29.45 16.69 -24.97
CA HIS A 133 -30.11 16.08 -23.83
C HIS A 133 -29.99 17.07 -22.66
N GLY A 134 -31.02 17.89 -22.46
CA GLY A 134 -31.22 18.53 -21.16
C GLY A 134 -31.44 17.45 -20.10
N PRO A 135 -31.33 17.76 -18.79
CA PRO A 135 -31.56 16.78 -17.73
C PRO A 135 -32.90 16.07 -17.97
N SER A 136 -32.85 14.76 -18.20
CA SER A 136 -34.02 13.92 -18.48
C SER A 136 -34.67 13.41 -17.21
N ASN A 137 -33.99 13.59 -16.07
CA ASN A 137 -34.31 13.05 -14.77
C ASN A 137 -34.08 14.09 -13.66
N ASP A 138 -34.64 13.85 -12.48
CA ASP A 138 -34.46 14.65 -11.26
C ASP A 138 -33.39 14.04 -10.31
N GLY A 139 -32.40 13.34 -10.87
CA GLY A 139 -31.35 12.66 -10.11
C GLY A 139 -30.21 13.58 -9.62
N PRO A 140 -29.17 13.01 -8.98
CA PRO A 140 -28.08 13.79 -8.42
C PRO A 140 -27.28 14.52 -9.50
N ARG A 141 -26.85 15.75 -9.20
CA ARG A 141 -26.04 16.57 -10.10
C ARG A 141 -24.58 16.18 -10.01
N VAL A 142 -23.98 15.78 -11.13
CA VAL A 142 -22.59 15.33 -11.19
C VAL A 142 -21.79 16.27 -12.10
N ALA A 143 -20.83 16.99 -11.51
CA ALA A 143 -19.91 17.81 -12.28
C ALA A 143 -18.90 16.95 -13.05
N VAL A 144 -18.63 17.30 -14.30
CA VAL A 144 -17.55 16.69 -15.11
C VAL A 144 -16.54 17.76 -15.44
N LEU A 145 -15.45 17.81 -14.69
CA LEU A 145 -14.41 18.83 -14.85
C LEU A 145 -13.28 18.37 -15.78
N PHE A 146 -12.98 19.20 -16.78
CA PHE A 146 -11.94 18.96 -17.75
C PHE A 146 -11.13 20.21 -18.11
N TYR A 147 -9.99 20.00 -18.79
CA TYR A 147 -9.12 21.12 -19.14
C TYR A 147 -9.73 22.04 -20.20
N ARG A 148 -9.66 23.35 -19.94
CA ARG A 148 -9.95 24.42 -20.91
C ARG A 148 -9.25 24.23 -22.25
N ALA A 149 -8.02 23.70 -22.23
CA ALA A 149 -7.27 23.38 -23.44
C ALA A 149 -8.02 22.42 -24.38
N GLN A 150 -8.73 21.42 -23.83
CA GLN A 150 -9.52 20.48 -24.63
C GLN A 150 -10.78 21.16 -25.20
N HIS A 151 -11.43 22.04 -24.43
CA HIS A 151 -12.55 22.84 -24.90
C HIS A 151 -12.14 23.72 -26.10
N LEU A 152 -11.05 24.46 -25.99
CA LEU A 152 -10.53 25.30 -27.08
C LEU A 152 -10.05 24.48 -28.29
N ALA A 153 -9.58 23.25 -28.06
CA ALA A 153 -9.21 22.32 -29.12
C ALA A 153 -10.43 21.78 -29.90
N GLY A 154 -11.65 21.88 -29.32
CA GLY A 154 -12.84 21.17 -29.77
C GLY A 154 -12.81 19.67 -29.46
N ASN A 155 -11.88 19.22 -28.62
CA ASN A 155 -11.70 17.82 -28.26
C ASN A 155 -12.56 17.46 -27.03
N THR A 156 -13.88 17.58 -27.16
CA THR A 156 -14.83 17.40 -26.04
C THR A 156 -15.70 16.16 -26.17
N ALA A 157 -15.45 15.31 -27.16
CA ALA A 157 -16.24 14.11 -27.42
C ALA A 157 -16.24 13.14 -26.21
N TYR A 158 -15.08 12.95 -25.57
CA TYR A 158 -14.97 12.09 -24.40
C TYR A 158 -15.76 12.61 -23.19
N VAL A 159 -15.84 13.94 -23.02
CA VAL A 159 -16.69 14.57 -21.99
C VAL A 159 -18.16 14.33 -22.29
N GLY A 160 -18.57 14.47 -23.56
CA GLY A 160 -19.93 14.17 -24.00
C GLY A 160 -20.35 12.72 -23.74
N ALA A 161 -19.45 11.76 -24.00
CA ALA A 161 -19.69 10.35 -23.72
C ALA A 161 -19.91 10.08 -22.22
N LEU A 162 -19.09 10.66 -21.35
CA LEU A 162 -19.27 10.54 -19.91
C LEU A 162 -20.55 11.24 -19.42
N CYS A 163 -20.92 12.39 -19.98
CA CYS A 163 -22.18 13.06 -19.66
C CYS A 163 -23.38 12.19 -20.01
N HIS A 164 -23.35 11.52 -21.17
CA HIS A 164 -24.39 10.58 -21.56
C HIS A 164 -24.47 9.38 -20.60
N ALA A 165 -23.32 8.84 -20.18
CA ALA A 165 -23.29 7.76 -19.20
C ALA A 165 -23.85 8.17 -17.83
N ILE A 166 -23.61 9.42 -17.39
CA ILE A 166 -24.19 9.98 -16.15
C ILE A 166 -25.72 10.09 -16.26
N ASP A 167 -26.23 10.62 -17.38
CA ASP A 167 -27.69 10.69 -17.61
C ASP A 167 -28.32 9.29 -17.65
N ALA A 168 -27.65 8.33 -18.30
CA ALA A 168 -28.10 6.93 -18.35
C ALA A 168 -28.08 6.23 -16.98
N ALA A 169 -27.13 6.57 -16.11
CA ALA A 169 -27.07 6.12 -14.72
C ALA A 169 -28.10 6.82 -13.81
N GLY A 170 -28.87 7.78 -14.35
CA GLY A 170 -29.91 8.51 -13.63
C GLY A 170 -29.41 9.74 -12.88
N GLY A 171 -28.26 10.31 -13.24
CA GLY A 171 -27.76 11.60 -12.74
C GLY A 171 -27.97 12.75 -13.72
N GLN A 172 -27.64 13.97 -13.29
CA GLN A 172 -27.68 15.19 -14.10
C GLN A 172 -26.25 15.70 -14.37
N PRO A 173 -25.70 15.54 -15.59
CA PRO A 173 -24.33 15.95 -15.88
C PRO A 173 -24.19 17.48 -15.94
N VAL A 174 -23.13 18.01 -15.30
CA VAL A 174 -22.73 19.43 -15.36
C VAL A 174 -21.30 19.51 -15.88
N PRO A 175 -21.08 19.52 -17.21
CA PRO A 175 -19.73 19.54 -17.77
C PRO A 175 -19.10 20.94 -17.67
N ILE A 176 -17.97 21.04 -17.00
CA ILE A 176 -17.27 22.29 -16.69
C ILE A 176 -15.85 22.21 -17.23
N TYR A 177 -15.41 23.22 -17.98
CA TYR A 177 -14.00 23.37 -18.31
C TYR A 177 -13.34 24.39 -17.38
N ALA A 178 -12.08 24.16 -17.01
CA ALA A 178 -11.27 25.10 -16.25
C ALA A 178 -9.78 24.95 -16.60
N ALA A 179 -8.97 25.98 -16.31
CA ALA A 179 -7.52 25.90 -16.50
C ALA A 179 -6.84 25.07 -15.39
N SER A 180 -7.27 25.22 -14.14
CA SER A 180 -6.74 24.52 -12.97
C SER A 180 -7.74 24.53 -11.82
N LEU A 181 -7.70 23.50 -10.95
CA LEU A 181 -8.40 23.49 -9.66
C LEU A 181 -7.56 24.01 -8.49
N ARG A 182 -6.28 24.30 -8.71
CA ARG A 182 -5.38 24.80 -7.66
C ARG A 182 -5.66 26.25 -7.30
N THR A 183 -6.04 27.05 -8.30
CA THR A 183 -6.44 28.46 -8.12
C THR A 183 -7.78 28.68 -8.82
N PRO A 184 -8.86 28.02 -8.37
CA PRO A 184 -10.15 28.12 -9.03
C PRO A 184 -10.76 29.50 -8.79
N GLU A 185 -11.48 30.00 -9.78
CA GLU A 185 -12.22 31.25 -9.65
C GLU A 185 -13.37 31.10 -8.62
N PRO A 186 -13.70 32.15 -7.83
CA PRO A 186 -14.77 32.06 -6.82
C PRO A 186 -16.13 31.60 -7.39
N ASP A 187 -16.51 32.12 -8.56
CA ASP A 187 -17.77 31.76 -9.22
C ASP A 187 -17.80 30.29 -9.68
N LEU A 188 -16.63 29.69 -9.96
CA LEU A 188 -16.52 28.25 -10.24
C LEU A 188 -16.81 27.43 -8.97
N LEU A 189 -16.27 27.86 -7.82
CA LEU A 189 -16.55 27.20 -6.54
C LEU A 189 -18.02 27.33 -6.14
N GLU A 190 -18.65 28.49 -6.39
CA GLU A 190 -20.09 28.66 -6.17
C GLU A 190 -20.91 27.66 -7.00
N LEU A 191 -20.58 27.48 -8.29
CA LEU A 191 -21.25 26.50 -9.15
C LEU A 191 -21.02 25.07 -8.64
N LEU A 192 -19.78 24.72 -8.29
CA LEU A 192 -19.44 23.41 -7.75
C LEU A 192 -20.14 23.15 -6.40
N GLY A 193 -20.43 24.19 -5.60
CA GLY A 193 -21.22 24.05 -4.38
C GLY A 193 -22.69 23.66 -4.61
N THR A 194 -23.14 23.62 -5.87
CA THR A 194 -24.51 23.22 -6.23
C THR A 194 -24.62 21.78 -6.76
N VAL A 195 -23.51 21.06 -6.87
CA VAL A 195 -23.49 19.66 -7.35
C VAL A 195 -23.33 18.68 -6.18
N ASP A 196 -23.64 17.42 -6.41
CA ASP A 196 -23.62 16.36 -5.39
C ASP A 196 -22.34 15.52 -5.43
N ALA A 197 -21.67 15.46 -6.59
CA ALA A 197 -20.35 14.84 -6.76
C ALA A 197 -19.59 15.47 -7.93
N LEU A 198 -18.26 15.34 -7.92
CA LEU A 198 -17.37 15.87 -8.94
C LEU A 198 -16.51 14.75 -9.54
N VAL A 199 -16.67 14.48 -10.84
CA VAL A 199 -15.70 13.72 -11.63
C VAL A 199 -14.70 14.69 -12.24
N THR A 200 -13.43 14.56 -11.89
CA THR A 200 -12.35 15.42 -12.37
C THR A 200 -11.35 14.65 -13.22
N THR A 201 -10.91 15.28 -14.32
CA THR A 201 -9.91 14.76 -15.25
C THR A 201 -8.63 15.60 -15.27
N VAL A 202 -8.54 16.59 -14.37
CA VAL A 202 -7.38 17.49 -14.25
C VAL A 202 -6.41 17.01 -13.16
N LEU A 203 -5.21 17.60 -13.14
CA LEU A 203 -4.19 17.32 -12.13
C LEU A 203 -4.67 17.69 -10.72
N ALA A 204 -3.91 17.27 -9.72
CA ALA A 204 -4.14 17.60 -8.32
C ALA A 204 -4.14 19.12 -8.07
N ALA A 205 -4.84 19.54 -7.02
CA ALA A 205 -5.16 20.91 -6.70
C ALA A 205 -4.42 21.43 -5.46
N GLY A 206 -3.97 20.55 -4.56
CA GLY A 206 -3.39 21.00 -3.30
C GLY A 206 -2.00 21.61 -3.39
N GLY A 207 -1.20 21.26 -4.42
CA GLY A 207 0.16 21.78 -4.56
C GLY A 207 0.88 21.35 -5.85
N ALA A 208 2.14 21.77 -5.99
CA ALA A 208 3.01 21.40 -7.13
C ALA A 208 4.17 20.47 -6.76
N VAL A 209 4.53 20.38 -5.48
CA VAL A 209 5.68 19.61 -5.00
C VAL A 209 5.20 18.56 -3.99
N PRO A 210 4.65 17.41 -4.43
CA PRO A 210 4.11 16.39 -3.54
C PRO A 210 5.18 15.77 -2.62
N ALA A 211 6.45 15.74 -3.04
CA ALA A 211 7.56 15.18 -2.27
C ALA A 211 7.90 15.92 -0.96
N THR A 212 7.36 17.12 -0.73
CA THR A 212 7.57 17.89 0.51
C THR A 212 6.43 17.77 1.51
N VAL A 213 5.35 17.08 1.14
CA VAL A 213 4.10 17.03 1.92
C VAL A 213 3.72 15.60 2.32
N THR A 214 4.66 14.66 2.27
CA THR A 214 4.49 13.27 2.74
C THR A 214 4.69 13.18 4.25
N ALA A 215 4.73 11.96 4.80
CA ALA A 215 5.02 11.74 6.21
C ALA A 215 6.35 12.41 6.61
N GLY A 216 6.35 13.13 7.73
CA GLY A 216 7.44 13.99 8.22
C GLY A 216 7.63 15.33 7.47
N GLY A 217 6.93 15.54 6.36
CA GLY A 217 6.95 16.75 5.55
C GLY A 217 6.11 17.91 6.11
N ALA A 218 5.91 18.94 5.29
CA ALA A 218 5.08 20.12 5.58
C ALA A 218 3.71 20.01 4.91
N ASP A 219 2.90 19.04 5.35
CA ASP A 219 1.60 18.70 4.75
C ASP A 219 0.59 19.86 4.74
N ASP A 220 0.68 20.81 5.69
CA ASP A 220 -0.11 22.05 5.69
C ASP A 220 0.05 22.90 4.41
N THR A 221 1.16 22.72 3.68
CA THR A 221 1.40 23.41 2.41
C THR A 221 0.61 22.80 1.24
N TRP A 222 0.07 21.59 1.40
CA TRP A 222 -0.85 20.96 0.46
C TRP A 222 -2.30 21.34 0.80
N ASN A 223 -2.82 22.38 0.15
CA ASN A 223 -4.09 22.99 0.56
C ASN A 223 -5.23 22.68 -0.42
N VAL A 224 -6.15 21.84 0.01
CA VAL A 224 -7.42 21.55 -0.68
C VAL A 224 -8.64 22.06 0.07
N ALA A 225 -8.48 22.99 1.02
CA ALA A 225 -9.57 23.47 1.87
C ALA A 225 -10.75 24.03 1.07
N HIS A 226 -10.48 24.68 -0.07
CA HIS A 226 -11.54 25.20 -0.96
C HIS A 226 -12.36 24.09 -1.63
N LEU A 227 -11.77 22.93 -1.91
CA LEU A 227 -12.49 21.76 -2.44
C LEU A 227 -13.17 20.98 -1.32
N ALA A 228 -12.47 20.79 -0.19
CA ALA A 228 -13.02 20.12 0.99
C ALA A 228 -14.26 20.84 1.54
N ALA A 229 -14.30 22.18 1.47
CA ALA A 229 -15.44 23.00 1.87
C ALA A 229 -16.72 22.75 1.05
N LEU A 230 -16.59 22.22 -0.18
CA LEU A 230 -17.75 21.77 -0.96
C LEU A 230 -18.42 20.57 -0.29
N ASN A 231 -17.64 19.78 0.45
CA ASN A 231 -18.07 18.57 1.15
C ASN A 231 -18.87 17.65 0.22
N ILE A 232 -18.29 17.26 -0.90
CA ILE A 232 -18.84 16.31 -1.87
C ILE A 232 -17.78 15.28 -2.26
N PRO A 233 -18.16 14.07 -2.72
CA PRO A 233 -17.21 13.11 -3.24
C PRO A 233 -16.53 13.65 -4.51
N ILE A 234 -15.20 13.58 -4.55
CA ILE A 234 -14.40 13.97 -5.71
C ILE A 234 -13.73 12.74 -6.28
N LEU A 235 -14.12 12.34 -7.49
CA LEU A 235 -13.67 11.15 -8.17
C LEU A 235 -12.72 11.51 -9.31
N GLN A 236 -11.59 10.84 -9.40
CA GLN A 236 -10.66 10.98 -10.52
C GLN A 236 -11.10 10.07 -11.67
N GLY A 237 -11.61 10.67 -12.75
CA GLY A 237 -11.85 9.97 -14.01
C GLY A 237 -10.55 9.91 -14.83
N LEU A 238 -10.04 8.71 -15.09
CA LEU A 238 -8.71 8.56 -15.71
C LEU A 238 -8.78 8.76 -17.24
N CYS A 239 -7.90 9.60 -17.76
CA CYS A 239 -7.75 9.92 -19.19
C CYS A 239 -6.34 9.55 -19.62
N LEU A 240 -6.11 8.28 -19.97
CA LEU A 240 -4.74 7.75 -20.15
C LEU A 240 -4.02 8.47 -21.29
N THR A 241 -2.71 8.69 -21.10
CA THR A 241 -1.85 9.28 -22.13
C THR A 241 -1.26 8.24 -23.08
N SER A 242 -1.66 6.97 -22.92
CA SER A 242 -1.47 5.84 -23.82
C SER A 242 -2.75 5.51 -24.61
N SER A 243 -2.62 4.69 -25.66
CA SER A 243 -3.75 4.27 -26.48
C SER A 243 -4.60 3.20 -25.79
N ARG A 244 -5.87 3.09 -26.21
CA ARG A 244 -6.78 2.05 -25.67
C ARG A 244 -6.25 0.65 -25.95
N LYS A 245 -5.60 0.48 -27.11
CA LYS A 245 -5.00 -0.80 -27.51
C LYS A 245 -3.90 -1.23 -26.53
N GLN A 246 -2.97 -0.33 -26.21
CA GLN A 246 -1.89 -0.62 -25.25
C GLN A 246 -2.46 -1.02 -23.88
N TRP A 247 -3.45 -0.26 -23.38
CA TRP A 247 -4.12 -0.59 -22.13
C TRP A 247 -4.82 -1.95 -22.18
N SER A 248 -5.45 -2.32 -23.29
CA SER A 248 -6.15 -3.60 -23.43
C SER A 248 -5.18 -4.78 -23.45
N ASP A 249 -4.03 -4.62 -24.14
CA ASP A 249 -3.08 -5.70 -24.42
C ASP A 249 -2.15 -6.04 -23.23
N ASN A 250 -2.01 -5.16 -22.21
CA ASN A 250 -1.08 -5.38 -21.08
C ASN A 250 -1.78 -5.43 -19.71
N ASN A 251 -1.14 -6.08 -18.74
CA ASN A 251 -1.61 -6.08 -17.34
C ASN A 251 -1.09 -4.87 -16.53
N ASP A 252 -0.11 -4.14 -17.04
CA ASP A 252 0.45 -2.94 -16.40
C ASP A 252 -0.54 -1.80 -16.27
N GLY A 253 -1.59 -1.77 -17.11
CA GLY A 253 -2.70 -0.82 -17.05
C GLY A 253 -2.31 0.62 -17.38
N MET A 254 -1.47 1.25 -16.59
CA MET A 254 -1.14 2.66 -16.70
C MET A 254 0.35 2.88 -16.96
N SER A 255 0.66 3.89 -17.77
CA SER A 255 2.05 4.30 -17.94
C SER A 255 2.61 4.83 -16.60
N PRO A 256 3.92 4.71 -16.33
CA PRO A 256 4.49 5.26 -15.11
C PRO A 256 4.22 6.77 -14.92
N LEU A 257 4.09 7.53 -16.02
CA LEU A 257 3.68 8.93 -15.99
C LEU A 257 2.24 9.11 -15.48
N ASP A 258 1.31 8.29 -15.98
CA ASP A 258 -0.10 8.36 -15.58
C ASP A 258 -0.28 7.88 -14.13
N VAL A 259 0.46 6.85 -13.68
CA VAL A 259 0.47 6.41 -12.27
C VAL A 259 0.83 7.57 -11.36
N ALA A 260 1.89 8.32 -11.68
CA ALA A 260 2.29 9.47 -10.86
C ALA A 260 1.28 10.62 -10.94
N THR A 261 0.86 11.01 -12.14
CA THR A 261 0.14 12.29 -12.35
C THR A 261 -1.38 12.20 -12.24
N GLN A 262 -1.96 11.03 -12.49
CA GLN A 262 -3.41 10.80 -12.45
C GLN A 262 -3.85 9.95 -11.27
N VAL A 263 -2.93 9.34 -10.51
CA VAL A 263 -3.29 8.48 -9.38
C VAL A 263 -2.58 8.90 -8.10
N ALA A 264 -1.26 8.68 -8.01
CA ALA A 264 -0.52 8.91 -6.78
C ALA A 264 -0.62 10.36 -6.27
N VAL A 265 -0.44 11.36 -7.14
CA VAL A 265 -0.52 12.78 -6.72
C VAL A 265 -1.98 13.22 -6.46
N PRO A 266 -2.97 12.85 -7.28
CA PRO A 266 -4.40 13.06 -6.95
C PRO A 266 -4.88 12.45 -5.64
N GLU A 267 -4.27 11.38 -5.12
CA GLU A 267 -4.58 10.84 -3.79
C GLU A 267 -4.32 11.87 -2.67
N PHE A 268 -3.36 12.79 -2.85
CA PHE A 268 -3.06 13.86 -1.88
C PHE A 268 -4.21 14.86 -1.74
N ASP A 269 -5.06 15.00 -2.77
CA ASP A 269 -6.28 15.81 -2.71
C ASP A 269 -7.45 15.07 -2.01
N GLY A 270 -7.28 13.80 -1.62
CA GLY A 270 -8.38 12.97 -1.11
C GLY A 270 -9.33 12.45 -2.18
N ARG A 271 -8.92 12.47 -3.45
CA ARG A 271 -9.76 12.01 -4.56
C ARG A 271 -9.91 10.48 -4.55
N ILE A 272 -11.09 10.02 -4.94
CA ILE A 272 -11.42 8.61 -5.15
C ILE A 272 -10.91 8.21 -6.53
N ILE A 273 -10.00 7.23 -6.59
CA ILE A 273 -9.45 6.75 -7.87
C ILE A 273 -10.46 5.80 -8.52
N THR A 274 -10.80 6.03 -9.79
CA THR A 274 -11.76 5.21 -10.53
C THR A 274 -11.09 4.41 -11.66
N VAL A 275 -11.61 4.45 -12.89
CA VAL A 275 -11.13 3.68 -14.04
C VAL A 275 -10.85 4.57 -15.25
N PRO A 276 -10.03 4.12 -16.21
CA PRO A 276 -9.81 4.83 -17.46
C PRO A 276 -11.04 4.78 -18.34
N PHE A 277 -11.67 5.94 -18.54
CA PHE A 277 -12.82 6.07 -19.43
C PHE A 277 -12.48 6.69 -20.77
N SER A 278 -11.26 7.23 -20.94
CA SER A 278 -10.78 7.73 -22.23
C SER A 278 -9.28 7.52 -22.41
N PHE A 279 -8.88 7.44 -23.68
CA PHE A 279 -7.53 7.07 -24.09
C PHE A 279 -7.02 8.03 -25.16
N LYS A 280 -5.72 8.33 -25.10
CA LYS A 280 -5.07 9.22 -26.05
C LYS A 280 -4.80 8.48 -27.35
N GLU A 281 -5.38 8.96 -28.43
CA GLU A 281 -5.13 8.47 -29.79
C GLU A 281 -4.45 9.56 -30.62
N ILE A 282 -3.57 9.15 -31.54
CA ILE A 282 -2.83 10.02 -32.44
C ILE A 282 -3.21 9.65 -33.87
N ASP A 283 -3.72 10.61 -34.65
CA ASP A 283 -4.06 10.39 -36.06
C ASP A 283 -2.83 10.52 -36.98
N ASP A 284 -3.02 10.22 -38.28
CA ASP A 284 -1.96 10.26 -39.29
C ASP A 284 -1.32 11.65 -39.47
N GLU A 285 -2.00 12.72 -39.02
CA GLU A 285 -1.50 14.10 -39.02
C GLU A 285 -0.79 14.46 -37.69
N GLY A 286 -0.63 13.50 -36.79
CA GLY A 286 0.01 13.69 -35.49
C GLY A 286 -0.83 14.47 -34.47
N LEU A 287 -2.14 14.66 -34.73
CA LEU A 287 -3.06 15.32 -33.81
C LEU A 287 -3.54 14.36 -32.73
N ILE A 288 -3.55 14.84 -31.50
CA ILE A 288 -3.97 14.09 -30.32
C ILE A 288 -5.46 14.29 -30.10
N SER A 289 -6.21 13.19 -29.97
CA SER A 289 -7.61 13.17 -29.54
C SER A 289 -7.77 12.26 -28.32
N TYR A 290 -8.74 12.56 -27.45
CA TYR A 290 -9.12 11.64 -26.36
C TYR A 290 -10.38 10.91 -26.80
N VAL A 291 -10.29 9.60 -26.94
CA VAL A 291 -11.39 8.73 -27.36
C VAL A 291 -11.93 8.01 -26.14
N ALA A 292 -13.23 8.18 -25.87
CA ALA A 292 -13.89 7.52 -24.75
C ALA A 292 -14.17 6.04 -25.02
N ASP A 293 -14.11 5.23 -23.97
CA ASP A 293 -14.66 3.88 -23.93
C ASP A 293 -16.05 3.95 -23.25
N PRO A 294 -17.15 3.66 -23.97
CA PRO A 294 -18.50 3.80 -23.42
C PRO A 294 -18.78 2.92 -22.20
N GLU A 295 -18.20 1.72 -22.14
CA GLU A 295 -18.44 0.80 -21.02
C GLU A 295 -17.71 1.28 -19.77
N ARG A 296 -16.48 1.78 -19.92
CA ARG A 296 -15.77 2.43 -18.81
C ARG A 296 -16.37 3.79 -18.42
N CYS A 297 -16.97 4.52 -19.35
CA CYS A 297 -17.78 5.71 -19.00
C CYS A 297 -18.94 5.33 -18.08
N ALA A 298 -19.61 4.20 -18.33
CA ALA A 298 -20.69 3.70 -17.48
C ALA A 298 -20.20 3.39 -16.05
N ARG A 299 -19.03 2.74 -15.90
CA ARG A 299 -18.42 2.51 -14.57
C ARG A 299 -18.14 3.82 -13.82
N VAL A 300 -17.49 4.80 -14.46
CA VAL A 300 -17.20 6.10 -13.81
C VAL A 300 -18.49 6.83 -13.44
N ALA A 301 -19.49 6.81 -14.34
CA ALA A 301 -20.79 7.42 -14.10
C ALA A 301 -21.56 6.75 -12.96
N GLY A 302 -21.61 5.41 -12.94
CA GLY A 302 -22.27 4.62 -11.91
C GLY A 302 -21.67 4.88 -10.53
N LEU A 303 -20.34 4.85 -10.42
CA LEU A 303 -19.61 5.22 -9.20
C LEU A 303 -19.96 6.64 -8.74
N ALA A 304 -19.92 7.63 -9.63
CA ALA A 304 -20.21 9.02 -9.29
C ALA A 304 -21.66 9.22 -8.82
N VAL A 305 -22.62 8.58 -9.50
CA VAL A 305 -24.04 8.65 -9.15
C VAL A 305 -24.33 7.93 -7.83
N ARG A 306 -23.75 6.74 -7.60
CA ARG A 306 -23.90 6.00 -6.33
C ARG A 306 -23.33 6.79 -5.15
N GLN A 307 -22.13 7.36 -5.31
CA GLN A 307 -21.51 8.23 -4.31
C GLN A 307 -22.36 9.47 -4.01
N ALA A 308 -22.87 10.15 -5.05
CA ALA A 308 -23.75 11.30 -4.88
C ALA A 308 -25.07 10.94 -4.19
N LYS A 309 -25.64 9.77 -4.52
CA LYS A 309 -26.90 9.28 -3.97
C LYS A 309 -26.85 9.03 -2.46
N LEU A 310 -25.68 8.69 -1.89
CA LEU A 310 -25.51 8.49 -0.44
C LEU A 310 -26.02 9.67 0.40
N ARG A 311 -25.88 10.90 -0.11
CA ARG A 311 -26.37 12.13 0.54
C ARG A 311 -27.89 12.25 0.56
N HIS A 312 -28.55 11.65 -0.42
CA HIS A 312 -29.99 11.74 -0.63
C HIS A 312 -30.77 10.60 0.04
N VAL A 313 -30.08 9.53 0.47
CA VAL A 313 -30.68 8.43 1.25
C VAL A 313 -30.57 8.74 2.73
N ALA A 314 -31.72 8.89 3.40
CA ALA A 314 -31.80 9.08 4.84
C ALA A 314 -31.21 7.87 5.59
N ALA A 315 -30.58 8.10 6.75
CA ALA A 315 -29.94 7.05 7.55
C ALA A 315 -30.87 5.83 7.81
N ALA A 316 -32.14 6.09 8.13
CA ALA A 316 -33.13 5.05 8.42
C ALA A 316 -33.45 4.13 7.22
N ASP A 317 -33.23 4.59 5.99
CA ASP A 317 -33.50 3.85 4.76
C ASP A 317 -32.22 3.35 4.07
N LYS A 318 -31.05 3.75 4.59
CA LYS A 318 -29.74 3.41 4.03
C LYS A 318 -29.36 1.98 4.34
N ARG A 319 -28.98 1.22 3.31
CA ARG A 319 -28.57 -0.17 3.39
C ARG A 319 -27.06 -0.31 3.38
N VAL A 320 -26.49 -0.94 4.40
CA VAL A 320 -25.04 -1.05 4.56
C VAL A 320 -24.64 -2.52 4.67
N ALA A 321 -23.66 -2.93 3.86
CA ALA A 321 -23.04 -4.24 3.99
C ALA A 321 -21.72 -4.12 4.76
N LEU A 322 -21.58 -4.83 5.87
CA LEU A 322 -20.38 -4.90 6.69
C LEU A 322 -19.66 -6.22 6.40
N ILE A 323 -18.49 -6.15 5.77
CA ILE A 323 -17.74 -7.33 5.34
C ILE A 323 -16.52 -7.52 6.24
N PHE A 324 -16.36 -8.73 6.75
CA PHE A 324 -15.20 -9.13 7.55
C PHE A 324 -14.19 -9.87 6.69
N SER A 325 -12.93 -9.43 6.73
CA SER A 325 -11.82 -10.12 6.09
C SER A 325 -11.64 -11.53 6.66
N ALA A 326 -11.42 -12.52 5.79
CA ALA A 326 -11.22 -13.92 6.21
C ALA A 326 -10.18 -14.59 5.31
N TYR A 327 -8.92 -14.40 5.66
CA TYR A 327 -7.77 -14.94 4.94
C TYR A 327 -6.70 -15.46 5.92
N PRO A 328 -6.42 -16.77 5.94
CA PRO A 328 -7.20 -17.83 5.28
C PRO A 328 -8.65 -17.89 5.78
N THR A 329 -9.58 -18.44 4.98
CA THR A 329 -11.02 -18.47 5.30
C THR A 329 -11.35 -19.60 6.28
N LYS A 330 -10.83 -19.48 7.51
CA LYS A 330 -11.07 -20.40 8.63
C LYS A 330 -11.90 -19.74 9.72
N HIS A 331 -12.70 -20.51 10.46
CA HIS A 331 -13.50 -19.98 11.57
C HIS A 331 -12.64 -19.38 12.69
N ALA A 332 -11.41 -19.86 12.86
CA ALA A 332 -10.43 -19.27 13.78
C ALA A 332 -9.91 -17.90 13.33
N ARG A 333 -10.14 -17.54 12.05
CA ARG A 333 -9.45 -16.46 11.33
C ARG A 333 -10.38 -15.37 10.77
N ILE A 334 -11.64 -15.34 11.17
CA ILE A 334 -12.60 -14.34 10.68
C ILE A 334 -12.33 -12.99 11.35
N GLY A 335 -12.37 -11.90 10.57
CA GLY A 335 -12.00 -10.58 11.06
C GLY A 335 -10.49 -10.38 11.12
N ASN A 336 -9.73 -10.96 10.17
CA ASN A 336 -8.30 -10.71 10.10
C ASN A 336 -8.04 -9.21 9.89
N ALA A 337 -7.36 -8.61 10.87
CA ALA A 337 -6.93 -7.22 10.88
C ALA A 337 -5.73 -7.06 11.79
N VAL A 338 -4.59 -6.64 11.24
CA VAL A 338 -3.39 -6.39 12.03
C VAL A 338 -3.66 -5.22 12.99
N GLY A 339 -3.45 -5.44 14.29
CA GLY A 339 -3.53 -4.39 15.31
C GLY A 339 -4.93 -3.84 15.63
N LEU A 340 -6.00 -4.38 15.05
CA LEU A 340 -7.38 -3.93 15.25
C LEU A 340 -8.25 -5.03 15.88
N ASP A 341 -9.00 -4.69 16.91
CA ASP A 341 -10.07 -5.52 17.48
C ASP A 341 -11.32 -5.42 16.59
N THR A 342 -11.43 -6.31 15.59
CA THR A 342 -12.53 -6.23 14.61
C THR A 342 -13.91 -6.46 15.22
N PRO A 343 -14.14 -7.43 16.14
CA PRO A 343 -15.46 -7.59 16.72
C PRO A 343 -15.87 -6.36 17.57
N ALA A 344 -14.99 -5.85 18.44
CA ALA A 344 -15.32 -4.67 19.24
C ALA A 344 -15.51 -3.42 18.37
N SER A 345 -14.69 -3.23 17.33
CA SER A 345 -14.83 -2.13 16.38
C SER A 345 -16.14 -2.19 15.60
N ALA A 346 -16.59 -3.40 15.24
CA ALA A 346 -17.89 -3.59 14.59
C ALA A 346 -19.05 -3.24 15.53
N ILE A 347 -18.98 -3.65 16.80
CA ILE A 347 -19.96 -3.28 17.83
C ILE A 347 -20.02 -1.75 18.00
N ALA A 348 -18.86 -1.10 18.10
CA ALA A 348 -18.78 0.36 18.23
C ALA A 348 -19.38 1.08 17.01
N LEU A 349 -19.05 0.63 15.80
CA LEU A 349 -19.61 1.17 14.56
C LEU A 349 -21.12 0.97 14.46
N LEU A 350 -21.62 -0.24 14.74
CA LEU A 350 -23.06 -0.55 14.70
C LEU A 350 -23.84 0.24 15.74
N THR A 351 -23.28 0.43 16.93
CA THR A 351 -23.86 1.27 17.99
C THR A 351 -23.97 2.72 17.52
N ALA A 352 -22.90 3.27 16.94
CA ALA A 352 -22.91 4.63 16.42
C ALA A 352 -23.85 4.80 15.20
N MET A 353 -23.99 3.77 14.36
CA MET A 353 -24.98 3.76 13.28
C MET A 353 -26.41 3.79 13.83
N LEU A 354 -26.71 3.00 14.87
CA LEU A 354 -28.02 3.04 15.54
C LEU A 354 -28.31 4.45 16.10
N ASP A 355 -27.34 5.06 16.78
CA ASP A 355 -27.46 6.42 17.34
C ASP A 355 -27.63 7.49 16.25
N ALA A 356 -27.00 7.29 15.09
CA ALA A 356 -27.17 8.14 13.91
C ALA A 356 -28.48 7.90 13.15
N GLY A 357 -29.33 6.98 13.61
CA GLY A 357 -30.67 6.72 13.08
C GLY A 357 -30.73 5.66 11.97
N TYR A 358 -29.69 4.85 11.80
CA TYR A 358 -29.73 3.69 10.90
C TYR A 358 -30.61 2.58 11.48
N ARG A 359 -31.27 1.81 10.61
CA ARG A 359 -32.03 0.62 11.02
C ARG A 359 -31.13 -0.62 10.94
N ILE A 360 -30.49 -0.95 12.06
CA ILE A 360 -29.59 -2.11 12.14
C ILE A 360 -30.28 -3.41 12.57
N GLY A 361 -31.54 -3.34 13.02
CA GLY A 361 -32.30 -4.49 13.52
C GLY A 361 -31.76 -5.05 14.84
N ASP A 362 -32.02 -6.34 15.08
CA ASP A 362 -31.46 -7.10 16.20
C ASP A 362 -30.17 -7.80 15.72
N VAL A 363 -29.02 -7.26 16.12
CA VAL A 363 -27.70 -7.83 15.82
C VAL A 363 -27.12 -8.36 17.13
N PRO A 364 -26.82 -9.67 17.23
CA PRO A 364 -26.21 -10.25 18.42
C PRO A 364 -24.94 -9.50 18.85
N GLY A 365 -24.80 -9.29 20.16
CA GLY A 365 -23.67 -8.57 20.74
C GLY A 365 -23.85 -7.06 20.83
N VAL A 366 -24.65 -6.41 19.97
CA VAL A 366 -24.75 -4.93 19.97
C VAL A 366 -25.38 -4.39 21.26
N GLU A 367 -26.52 -4.91 21.70
CA GLU A 367 -27.15 -4.46 22.96
C GLU A 367 -26.29 -4.81 24.19
N ALA A 368 -25.61 -5.95 24.16
CA ALA A 368 -24.76 -6.44 25.24
C ALA A 368 -23.35 -5.84 25.25
N GLN A 369 -22.96 -5.11 24.20
CA GLN A 369 -21.59 -4.67 23.92
C GLN A 369 -20.57 -5.82 23.94
N ASP A 370 -20.93 -6.93 23.27
CA ASP A 370 -20.19 -8.20 23.27
C ASP A 370 -19.76 -8.56 21.84
N GLY A 371 -18.45 -8.40 21.57
CA GLY A 371 -17.86 -8.74 20.28
C GLY A 371 -17.80 -10.25 20.00
N ASP A 372 -17.67 -11.07 21.04
CA ASP A 372 -17.60 -12.53 20.90
C ASP A 372 -18.96 -13.08 20.48
N ALA A 373 -20.04 -12.58 21.09
CA ALA A 373 -21.41 -12.92 20.68
C ALA A 373 -21.70 -12.57 19.20
N LEU A 374 -21.18 -11.42 18.72
CA LEU A 374 -21.31 -11.03 17.32
C LEU A 374 -20.59 -12.00 16.38
N ILE A 375 -19.32 -12.28 16.65
CA ILE A 375 -18.50 -13.11 15.77
C ILE A 375 -18.91 -14.58 15.81
N HIS A 376 -19.31 -15.10 16.97
CA HIS A 376 -19.85 -16.46 17.09
C HIS A 376 -21.16 -16.61 16.30
N ALA A 377 -22.06 -15.62 16.38
CA ALA A 377 -23.29 -15.62 15.59
C ALA A 377 -23.01 -15.52 14.08
N LEU A 378 -21.99 -14.74 13.69
CA LEU A 378 -21.53 -14.66 12.31
C LEU A 378 -20.95 -16.00 11.83
N ILE A 379 -20.17 -16.71 12.67
CA ILE A 379 -19.63 -18.03 12.33
C ILE A 379 -20.76 -19.06 12.20
N GLU A 380 -21.69 -19.11 13.15
CA GLU A 380 -22.81 -20.06 13.18
C GLU A 380 -23.68 -19.94 11.91
N ARG A 381 -23.95 -18.70 11.47
CA ARG A 381 -24.90 -18.38 10.39
C ARG A 381 -24.23 -18.08 9.03
N GLY A 382 -22.95 -17.73 9.08
CA GLY A 382 -22.20 -17.11 7.99
C GLY A 382 -20.85 -17.77 7.69
N GLY A 383 -20.48 -18.83 8.43
CA GLY A 383 -19.25 -19.57 8.26
C GLY A 383 -19.17 -20.34 6.94
N GLN A 384 -18.02 -20.27 6.27
CA GLN A 384 -17.75 -20.99 5.02
C GLN A 384 -16.59 -21.98 5.14
N ASP A 385 -16.12 -22.24 6.36
CA ASP A 385 -15.04 -23.19 6.63
C ASP A 385 -15.51 -24.63 6.37
N PRO A 386 -14.95 -25.33 5.37
CA PRO A 386 -15.41 -26.67 5.01
C PRO A 386 -15.31 -27.69 6.14
N ASP A 387 -14.40 -27.48 7.10
CA ASP A 387 -14.18 -28.40 8.22
C ASP A 387 -15.36 -28.38 9.21
N TRP A 388 -16.07 -27.25 9.29
CA TRP A 388 -17.14 -27.02 10.27
C TRP A 388 -18.51 -26.77 9.62
N LEU A 389 -18.57 -26.63 8.29
CA LEU A 389 -19.81 -26.36 7.57
C LEU A 389 -20.65 -27.64 7.41
N THR A 390 -21.75 -27.71 8.15
CA THR A 390 -22.69 -28.83 8.04
C THR A 390 -23.66 -28.68 6.86
N GLN A 391 -24.16 -29.81 6.35
CA GLN A 391 -25.21 -29.81 5.32
C GLN A 391 -26.49 -29.09 5.80
N GLY A 392 -26.85 -29.22 7.08
CA GLY A 392 -28.01 -28.55 7.65
C GLY A 392 -27.87 -27.02 7.65
N GLN A 393 -26.68 -26.48 7.95
CA GLN A 393 -26.41 -25.05 7.86
C GLN A 393 -26.52 -24.54 6.42
N LEU A 394 -25.99 -25.30 5.44
CA LEU A 394 -26.06 -24.94 4.03
C LEU A 394 -27.51 -24.95 3.49
N GLU A 395 -28.28 -26.00 3.77
CA GLU A 395 -29.68 -26.14 3.33
C GLU A 395 -30.64 -25.16 4.04
N GLY A 396 -30.33 -24.85 5.30
CA GLY A 396 -31.08 -23.94 6.15
C GLY A 396 -30.84 -22.45 5.85
N ASN A 397 -29.77 -22.11 5.14
CA ASN A 397 -29.40 -20.73 4.88
C ASN A 397 -30.46 -19.99 4.03
N PRO A 398 -30.91 -18.80 4.47
CA PRO A 398 -31.98 -18.06 3.79
C PRO A 398 -31.53 -17.30 2.54
N ILE A 399 -30.24 -16.96 2.40
CA ILE A 399 -29.72 -16.14 1.31
C ILE A 399 -29.22 -17.04 0.19
N ARG A 400 -29.95 -17.02 -0.93
CA ARG A 400 -29.80 -17.98 -2.02
C ARG A 400 -29.96 -17.26 -3.35
N VAL A 401 -28.97 -17.37 -4.23
CA VAL A 401 -29.03 -16.81 -5.59
C VAL A 401 -29.36 -17.93 -6.56
N SER A 402 -30.45 -17.78 -7.31
CA SER A 402 -30.82 -18.79 -8.31
C SER A 402 -29.75 -18.90 -9.40
N ALA A 403 -29.45 -20.11 -9.84
CA ALA A 403 -28.54 -20.32 -10.96
C ALA A 403 -29.00 -19.60 -12.24
N ARG A 404 -30.31 -19.36 -12.39
CA ARG A 404 -30.88 -18.59 -13.51
C ARG A 404 -30.45 -17.14 -13.46
N ASP A 405 -30.67 -16.45 -12.33
CA ASP A 405 -30.33 -15.03 -12.18
C ASP A 405 -28.82 -14.84 -12.28
N TYR A 406 -28.04 -15.71 -11.63
CA TYR A 406 -26.58 -15.70 -11.72
C TYR A 406 -26.09 -15.89 -13.16
N ARG A 407 -26.62 -16.87 -13.91
CA ARG A 407 -26.24 -17.09 -15.32
C ARG A 407 -26.59 -15.90 -16.21
N ALA A 408 -27.72 -15.24 -15.97
CA ALA A 408 -28.13 -14.07 -16.73
C ALA A 408 -27.13 -12.92 -16.55
N TRP A 409 -26.72 -12.64 -15.31
CA TRP A 409 -25.68 -11.67 -15.01
C TRP A 409 -24.31 -12.09 -15.57
N PHE A 410 -23.89 -13.34 -15.34
CA PHE A 410 -22.58 -13.84 -15.76
C PHE A 410 -22.39 -13.77 -17.28
N ALA A 411 -23.47 -13.93 -18.06
CA ALA A 411 -23.45 -13.81 -19.51
C ALA A 411 -23.17 -12.37 -20.03
N THR A 412 -23.19 -11.36 -19.15
CA THR A 412 -22.82 -9.98 -19.48
C THR A 412 -21.31 -9.73 -19.40
N LEU A 413 -20.57 -10.62 -18.71
CA LEU A 413 -19.12 -10.47 -18.53
C LEU A 413 -18.38 -10.70 -19.86
N PRO A 414 -17.26 -9.99 -20.09
CA PRO A 414 -16.39 -10.28 -21.22
C PRO A 414 -15.83 -11.70 -21.15
N SER A 415 -15.66 -12.35 -22.30
CA SER A 415 -15.15 -13.73 -22.37
C SER A 415 -13.73 -13.86 -21.78
N GLN A 416 -12.92 -12.80 -21.85
CA GLN A 416 -11.59 -12.77 -21.23
C GLN A 416 -11.59 -12.96 -19.72
N LEU A 417 -12.71 -12.70 -19.04
CA LEU A 417 -12.91 -13.01 -17.62
C LEU A 417 -13.76 -14.27 -17.42
N ALA A 418 -14.83 -14.43 -18.21
CA ALA A 418 -15.74 -15.55 -18.07
C ALA A 418 -15.09 -16.91 -18.40
N ASP A 419 -14.27 -16.98 -19.46
CA ASP A 419 -13.67 -18.23 -19.91
C ASP A 419 -12.70 -18.82 -18.87
N PRO A 420 -11.75 -18.06 -18.27
CA PRO A 420 -10.91 -18.58 -17.20
C PRO A 420 -11.69 -19.03 -15.96
N ILE A 421 -12.78 -18.33 -15.61
CA ILE A 421 -13.65 -18.73 -14.50
C ILE A 421 -14.28 -20.09 -14.80
N VAL A 422 -14.81 -20.28 -16.00
CA VAL A 422 -15.43 -21.55 -16.40
C VAL A 422 -14.42 -22.68 -16.48
N GLU A 423 -13.20 -22.40 -16.92
CA GLU A 423 -12.09 -23.35 -16.96
C GLU A 423 -11.74 -23.88 -15.56
N HIS A 424 -11.67 -23.01 -14.56
CA HIS A 424 -11.27 -23.39 -13.20
C HIS A 424 -12.42 -23.88 -12.32
N TRP A 425 -13.64 -23.34 -12.53
CA TRP A 425 -14.78 -23.52 -11.61
C TRP A 425 -15.98 -24.21 -12.26
N GLY A 426 -15.84 -24.65 -13.52
CA GLY A 426 -16.91 -25.25 -14.30
C GLY A 426 -17.93 -24.23 -14.80
N PRO A 427 -18.97 -24.66 -15.54
CA PRO A 427 -20.00 -23.75 -16.02
C PRO A 427 -20.84 -23.18 -14.85
N PRO A 428 -21.38 -21.94 -14.98
CA PRO A 428 -22.22 -21.34 -13.95
C PRO A 428 -23.46 -22.22 -13.66
N PRO A 429 -23.84 -22.44 -12.39
CA PRO A 429 -23.41 -21.74 -11.17
C PRO A 429 -22.16 -22.32 -10.48
N GLY A 430 -21.46 -23.28 -11.07
CA GLY A 430 -20.36 -24.01 -10.44
C GLY A 430 -20.81 -25.09 -9.45
N GLU A 431 -19.91 -25.46 -8.55
CA GLU A 431 -20.14 -26.50 -7.54
C GLU A 431 -19.95 -26.01 -6.09
N LEU A 432 -19.20 -24.92 -5.87
CA LEU A 432 -18.95 -24.40 -4.53
C LEU A 432 -20.20 -23.77 -3.92
N TYR A 433 -20.61 -24.28 -2.76
CA TYR A 433 -21.77 -23.82 -1.98
C TYR A 433 -23.07 -23.78 -2.81
N VAL A 434 -23.23 -24.72 -3.75
CA VAL A 434 -24.45 -24.84 -4.57
C VAL A 434 -25.35 -25.93 -3.99
N ASP A 435 -26.54 -25.53 -3.55
CA ASP A 435 -27.57 -26.47 -3.10
C ASP A 435 -28.61 -26.70 -4.22
N ARG A 436 -28.97 -27.97 -4.43
CA ARG A 436 -29.94 -28.43 -5.44
C ARG A 436 -31.18 -29.05 -4.82
N SER A 437 -31.35 -28.94 -3.50
CA SER A 437 -32.49 -29.52 -2.77
C SER A 437 -33.83 -28.88 -3.14
N ARG A 438 -33.86 -27.56 -3.39
CA ARG A 438 -35.08 -26.78 -3.71
C ARG A 438 -35.27 -26.54 -5.20
N ASP A 439 -34.18 -26.26 -5.92
CA ASP A 439 -34.16 -26.07 -7.37
C ASP A 439 -33.15 -27.03 -7.99
N PRO A 440 -33.57 -27.95 -8.89
CA PRO A 440 -32.65 -28.87 -9.55
C PRO A 440 -31.60 -28.15 -10.42
N ASP A 441 -31.86 -26.92 -10.88
CA ASP A 441 -30.89 -26.11 -11.62
C ASP A 441 -29.81 -25.49 -10.70
N GLY A 442 -30.05 -25.50 -9.38
CA GLY A 442 -29.12 -25.06 -8.34
C GLY A 442 -29.34 -23.64 -7.83
N GLU A 443 -29.02 -23.44 -6.56
CA GLU A 443 -28.97 -22.15 -5.88
C GLU A 443 -27.62 -21.97 -5.21
N ILE A 444 -26.94 -20.87 -5.48
CA ILE A 444 -25.69 -20.50 -4.80
C ILE A 444 -26.07 -19.96 -3.42
N VAL A 445 -25.61 -20.62 -2.37
CA VAL A 445 -25.87 -20.24 -0.98
C VAL A 445 -24.84 -19.22 -0.54
N ILE A 446 -25.28 -18.10 0.00
CA ILE A 446 -24.41 -17.02 0.50
C ILE A 446 -24.55 -16.95 2.01
N ALA A 447 -23.44 -17.14 2.72
CA ALA A 447 -23.43 -17.14 4.17
C ALA A 447 -23.30 -15.69 4.69
N ALA A 448 -24.39 -15.13 5.21
CA ALA A 448 -24.41 -13.80 5.80
C ALA A 448 -25.56 -13.64 6.82
N MET A 449 -25.36 -12.73 7.77
CA MET A 449 -26.35 -12.36 8.77
C MET A 449 -27.01 -11.04 8.35
N GLN A 450 -28.24 -11.10 7.87
CA GLN A 450 -29.04 -9.91 7.55
C GLN A 450 -29.93 -9.51 8.73
N SER A 451 -29.89 -8.23 9.11
CA SER A 451 -30.76 -7.63 10.12
C SER A 451 -31.22 -6.25 9.65
N ASP A 452 -32.51 -6.14 9.31
CA ASP A 452 -33.11 -4.97 8.65
C ASP A 452 -32.31 -4.44 7.45
N ASN A 453 -31.73 -3.23 7.56
CA ASN A 453 -30.97 -2.56 6.52
C ASN A 453 -29.45 -2.77 6.67
N VAL A 454 -29.01 -3.69 7.53
CA VAL A 454 -27.61 -4.09 7.64
C VAL A 454 -27.47 -5.56 7.27
N VAL A 455 -26.42 -5.88 6.51
CA VAL A 455 -25.97 -7.26 6.35
C VAL A 455 -24.52 -7.37 6.81
N ILE A 456 -24.23 -8.38 7.61
CA ILE A 456 -22.88 -8.72 8.06
C ILE A 456 -22.48 -10.01 7.36
N MET A 457 -21.37 -9.97 6.62
CA MET A 457 -20.92 -11.07 5.76
C MET A 457 -19.43 -11.34 5.97
N VAL A 458 -19.07 -12.60 5.96
CA VAL A 458 -17.66 -13.02 5.88
C VAL A 458 -17.24 -12.93 4.42
N GLN A 459 -16.09 -12.32 4.14
CA GLN A 459 -15.60 -12.22 2.78
C GLN A 459 -15.47 -13.62 2.16
N PRO A 460 -16.01 -13.86 0.95
CA PRO A 460 -15.95 -15.18 0.32
C PRO A 460 -14.50 -15.69 0.13
N PRO A 461 -14.29 -17.02 0.22
CA PRO A 461 -12.97 -17.62 0.08
C PRO A 461 -12.39 -17.40 -1.31
N ARG A 462 -11.07 -17.18 -1.34
CA ARG A 462 -10.30 -16.93 -2.57
C ARG A 462 -10.28 -18.10 -3.55
N GLY A 463 -10.42 -19.34 -3.04
CA GLY A 463 -10.51 -20.57 -3.83
C GLY A 463 -9.34 -21.55 -3.70
N PHE A 464 -8.16 -21.12 -3.22
CA PHE A 464 -6.97 -21.99 -3.15
C PHE A 464 -7.15 -23.23 -2.24
N GLY A 465 -7.94 -23.13 -1.16
CA GLY A 465 -8.26 -24.30 -0.33
C GLY A 465 -9.14 -25.34 -1.03
N ALA A 466 -10.00 -24.91 -1.97
CA ALA A 466 -10.85 -25.81 -2.75
C ALA A 466 -10.10 -26.46 -3.92
N ASN A 467 -9.00 -25.85 -4.39
CA ASN A 467 -8.12 -26.40 -5.41
C ASN A 467 -6.64 -26.24 -5.00
N PRO A 468 -6.10 -27.14 -4.15
CA PRO A 468 -4.71 -27.07 -3.72
C PRO A 468 -3.69 -27.21 -4.87
N ILE A 469 -4.06 -27.83 -5.99
CA ILE A 469 -3.19 -27.94 -7.18
C ILE A 469 -2.92 -26.53 -7.76
N ALA A 470 -3.90 -25.61 -7.69
CA ALA A 470 -3.73 -24.24 -8.15
C ALA A 470 -2.64 -23.47 -7.37
N ILE A 471 -2.30 -23.91 -6.14
CA ILE A 471 -1.20 -23.30 -5.36
C ILE A 471 0.15 -23.51 -6.07
N TYR A 472 0.34 -24.65 -6.76
CA TYR A 472 1.57 -24.98 -7.47
C TYR A 472 1.69 -24.36 -8.86
N HIS A 473 0.56 -24.05 -9.51
CA HIS A 473 0.57 -23.74 -10.94
C HIS A 473 -0.14 -22.44 -11.33
N ASP A 474 -1.11 -21.98 -10.53
CA ASP A 474 -2.09 -20.97 -10.96
C ASP A 474 -2.19 -19.79 -9.95
N PRO A 475 -1.13 -18.96 -9.80
CA PRO A 475 -1.21 -17.74 -8.98
C PRO A 475 -2.29 -16.75 -9.46
N ASP A 476 -2.74 -16.89 -10.72
CA ASP A 476 -3.81 -16.14 -11.37
C ASP A 476 -5.19 -16.81 -11.27
N LEU A 477 -5.38 -17.79 -10.36
CA LEU A 477 -6.67 -18.44 -10.10
C LEU A 477 -7.81 -17.39 -10.08
N PRO A 478 -8.82 -17.42 -10.96
CA PRO A 478 -9.87 -16.40 -10.96
C PRO A 478 -10.82 -16.56 -9.75
N PRO A 479 -11.62 -15.54 -9.40
CA PRO A 479 -12.66 -15.69 -8.37
C PRO A 479 -13.67 -16.77 -8.78
N SER A 480 -14.19 -17.52 -7.80
CA SER A 480 -15.20 -18.55 -8.05
C SER A 480 -16.58 -17.94 -8.35
N HIS A 481 -17.49 -18.77 -8.88
CA HIS A 481 -18.89 -18.38 -9.05
C HIS A 481 -19.56 -17.93 -7.75
N HIS A 482 -19.26 -18.62 -6.64
CA HIS A 482 -19.74 -18.23 -5.31
C HIS A 482 -19.21 -16.84 -4.89
N TYR A 483 -17.92 -16.58 -5.09
CA TYR A 483 -17.31 -15.28 -4.77
C TYR A 483 -18.03 -14.14 -5.50
N LEU A 484 -18.23 -14.29 -6.81
CA LEU A 484 -18.91 -13.29 -7.62
C LEU A 484 -20.38 -13.13 -7.24
N ALA A 485 -21.10 -14.25 -7.04
CA ALA A 485 -22.50 -14.21 -6.63
C ALA A 485 -22.70 -13.49 -5.30
N ALA A 486 -21.80 -13.68 -4.33
CA ALA A 486 -21.88 -13.03 -3.02
C ALA A 486 -21.83 -11.49 -3.12
N TYR A 487 -20.84 -10.92 -3.84
CA TYR A 487 -20.78 -9.47 -4.03
C TYR A 487 -21.88 -8.92 -4.94
N ARG A 488 -22.28 -9.66 -5.98
CA ARG A 488 -23.38 -9.23 -6.86
C ARG A 488 -24.74 -9.29 -6.16
N TRP A 489 -24.90 -10.17 -5.18
CA TRP A 489 -26.07 -10.18 -4.31
C TRP A 489 -26.13 -8.95 -3.39
N LEU A 490 -24.98 -8.38 -2.98
CA LEU A 490 -24.98 -7.11 -2.25
C LEU A 490 -25.55 -5.96 -3.09
N ASP A 491 -25.41 -6.04 -4.42
CA ASP A 491 -25.89 -5.04 -5.35
C ASP A 491 -27.38 -5.23 -5.71
N ASP A 492 -27.86 -4.51 -6.74
CA ASP A 492 -29.26 -4.56 -7.22
C ASP A 492 -29.50 -5.45 -8.45
N GLU A 493 -28.49 -6.23 -8.87
CA GLU A 493 -28.52 -7.12 -10.04
C GLU A 493 -29.51 -8.28 -9.91
N PHE A 494 -29.70 -8.81 -8.70
CA PHE A 494 -30.57 -9.96 -8.45
C PHE A 494 -31.93 -9.55 -7.91
N SER A 495 -32.95 -10.33 -8.26
CA SER A 495 -34.33 -10.09 -7.83
C SER A 495 -34.48 -10.02 -6.30
N ASN A 496 -33.69 -10.83 -5.59
CA ASN A 496 -33.56 -10.88 -4.14
C ASN A 496 -32.24 -10.27 -3.60
N GLY A 497 -31.57 -9.44 -4.39
CA GLY A 497 -30.37 -8.71 -3.95
C GLY A 497 -30.64 -7.83 -2.74
N PHE A 498 -29.62 -7.63 -1.91
CA PHE A 498 -29.69 -6.80 -0.72
C PHE A 498 -29.84 -5.31 -1.06
N ARG A 499 -29.28 -4.88 -2.21
CA ARG A 499 -29.30 -3.49 -2.69
C ARG A 499 -28.60 -2.53 -1.72
N ALA A 500 -27.36 -2.85 -1.35
CA ALA A 500 -26.53 -2.00 -0.53
C ALA A 500 -26.34 -0.62 -1.19
N ASP A 501 -26.47 0.43 -0.38
CA ASP A 501 -26.06 1.78 -0.78
C ASP A 501 -24.54 1.93 -0.67
N ALA A 502 -23.92 1.25 0.30
CA ALA A 502 -22.46 1.21 0.50
C ALA A 502 -22.00 -0.10 1.16
N VAL A 503 -20.73 -0.42 0.94
CA VAL A 503 -20.01 -1.54 1.57
C VAL A 503 -18.96 -0.95 2.52
N VAL A 504 -18.88 -1.50 3.73
CA VAL A 504 -17.81 -1.23 4.70
C VAL A 504 -17.01 -2.51 4.89
N HIS A 505 -15.73 -2.52 4.50
CA HIS A 505 -14.83 -3.62 4.83
C HIS A 505 -14.14 -3.36 6.18
N LEU A 506 -14.30 -4.26 7.15
CA LEU A 506 -13.58 -4.16 8.43
C LEU A 506 -12.33 -5.04 8.41
N GLY A 507 -11.18 -4.38 8.53
CA GLY A 507 -9.89 -5.01 8.75
C GLY A 507 -8.97 -5.03 7.54
N LYS A 508 -7.70 -4.66 7.77
CA LYS A 508 -6.60 -4.87 6.82
C LYS A 508 -6.25 -6.36 6.78
N HIS A 509 -6.31 -7.03 5.64
CA HIS A 509 -6.96 -6.59 4.41
C HIS A 509 -7.84 -7.71 3.87
N GLY A 510 -8.80 -7.33 3.04
CA GLY A 510 -9.62 -8.26 2.29
C GLY A 510 -8.81 -8.89 1.16
N ASN A 511 -9.48 -9.67 0.33
CA ASN A 511 -8.90 -10.33 -0.84
C ASN A 511 -9.43 -9.77 -2.18
N LEU A 512 -10.39 -8.83 -2.15
CA LEU A 512 -11.08 -8.28 -3.33
C LEU A 512 -10.16 -7.42 -4.19
N GLU A 513 -9.43 -6.50 -3.55
CA GLU A 513 -8.46 -5.61 -4.15
C GLU A 513 -7.19 -6.34 -4.61
N TRP A 514 -7.07 -7.63 -4.32
CA TRP A 514 -5.96 -8.52 -4.71
C TRP A 514 -6.37 -9.58 -5.75
N LEU A 515 -7.61 -9.54 -6.25
CA LEU A 515 -8.04 -10.44 -7.31
C LEU A 515 -7.23 -10.23 -8.60
N PRO A 516 -7.09 -11.27 -9.45
CA PRO A 516 -6.38 -11.16 -10.71
C PRO A 516 -6.98 -10.08 -11.62
N GLY A 517 -6.09 -9.33 -12.27
CA GLY A 517 -6.47 -8.25 -13.18
C GLY A 517 -5.31 -7.27 -13.39
N LYS A 518 -5.58 -6.13 -14.02
CA LYS A 518 -4.59 -5.08 -14.20
C LYS A 518 -4.07 -4.58 -12.84
N THR A 519 -2.83 -4.10 -12.81
CA THR A 519 -2.18 -3.48 -11.65
C THR A 519 -3.03 -2.33 -11.08
N LEU A 520 -3.48 -1.42 -11.95
CA LEU A 520 -4.47 -0.38 -11.68
C LEU A 520 -5.15 0.07 -12.98
N GLY A 521 -6.15 0.96 -12.87
CA GLY A 521 -6.93 1.39 -14.03
C GLY A 521 -7.78 0.25 -14.59
N MET A 522 -8.64 -0.29 -13.73
CA MET A 522 -9.35 -1.55 -13.92
C MET A 522 -10.19 -1.59 -15.20
N SER A 523 -10.16 -2.74 -15.89
CA SER A 523 -11.03 -3.06 -17.02
C SER A 523 -12.23 -3.90 -16.59
N SER A 524 -13.23 -4.05 -17.46
CA SER A 524 -14.34 -5.00 -17.31
C SER A 524 -13.92 -6.46 -17.29
N THR A 525 -12.64 -6.76 -17.57
CA THR A 525 -12.05 -8.09 -17.50
C THR A 525 -11.31 -8.36 -16.19
N CYS A 526 -11.27 -7.39 -15.26
CA CYS A 526 -10.61 -7.56 -13.97
C CYS A 526 -11.57 -8.14 -12.94
N GLY A 527 -11.10 -9.10 -12.13
CA GLY A 527 -11.94 -9.76 -11.11
C GLY A 527 -12.54 -8.76 -10.10
N THR A 528 -11.76 -7.78 -9.67
CA THR A 528 -12.21 -6.73 -8.73
C THR A 528 -13.34 -5.86 -9.31
N ASP A 529 -13.26 -5.47 -10.58
CA ASP A 529 -14.29 -4.65 -11.24
C ASP A 529 -15.61 -5.42 -11.39
N ALA A 530 -15.53 -6.69 -11.79
CA ALA A 530 -16.70 -7.56 -11.92
C ALA A 530 -17.34 -7.89 -10.56
N ALA A 531 -16.54 -8.05 -9.51
CA ALA A 531 -17.02 -8.34 -8.16
C ALA A 531 -17.66 -7.12 -7.49
N LEU A 532 -16.99 -5.95 -7.47
CA LEU A 532 -17.44 -4.78 -6.71
C LEU A 532 -18.40 -3.87 -7.48
N GLY A 533 -18.26 -3.77 -8.79
CA GLY A 533 -19.14 -2.94 -9.61
C GLY A 533 -19.10 -1.46 -9.22
N ASP A 534 -20.28 -0.85 -9.08
CA ASP A 534 -20.45 0.57 -8.73
C ASP A 534 -20.65 0.81 -7.23
N LEU A 535 -20.54 -0.23 -6.39
CA LEU A 535 -20.76 -0.11 -4.95
C LEU A 535 -19.68 0.79 -4.32
N PRO A 536 -20.07 1.87 -3.61
CA PRO A 536 -19.16 2.64 -2.77
C PRO A 536 -18.51 1.74 -1.72
N LEU A 537 -17.18 1.71 -1.68
CA LEU A 537 -16.41 0.97 -0.68
C LEU A 537 -15.78 1.95 0.31
N ILE A 538 -16.16 1.83 1.57
CA ILE A 538 -15.56 2.55 2.70
C ILE A 538 -14.72 1.54 3.48
N TYR A 539 -13.50 1.93 3.85
CA TYR A 539 -12.55 0.97 4.38
C TYR A 539 -11.75 1.53 5.56
N PRO A 540 -12.12 1.18 6.80
CA PRO A 540 -11.25 1.35 7.96
C PRO A 540 -9.92 0.64 7.78
N PHE A 541 -8.82 1.39 7.83
CA PHE A 541 -7.49 0.87 7.47
C PHE A 541 -6.40 1.36 8.43
N LEU A 542 -5.42 0.53 8.75
CA LEU A 542 -4.35 0.89 9.68
C LEU A 542 -3.43 1.98 9.09
N VAL A 543 -3.19 3.07 9.83
CA VAL A 543 -2.45 4.26 9.37
C VAL A 543 -1.00 3.99 8.96
N ASN A 544 -0.34 3.01 9.59
CA ASN A 544 1.04 2.64 9.25
C ASN A 544 1.12 1.57 8.16
N ASP A 545 0.02 1.21 7.49
CA ASP A 545 0.01 0.23 6.39
C ASP A 545 -0.37 0.84 5.04
N PRO A 546 0.47 1.78 4.55
CA PRO A 546 0.15 2.60 3.38
C PRO A 546 0.04 1.79 2.09
N GLY A 547 0.82 0.72 1.94
CA GLY A 547 0.88 -0.03 0.68
C GLY A 547 -0.43 -0.74 0.38
N GLU A 548 -0.89 -1.53 1.33
CA GLU A 548 -2.10 -2.34 1.21
C GLU A 548 -3.35 -1.46 1.11
N GLY A 549 -3.43 -0.37 1.88
CA GLY A 549 -4.56 0.58 1.76
C GLY A 549 -4.55 1.31 0.41
N THR A 550 -3.36 1.65 -0.11
CA THR A 550 -3.23 2.22 -1.46
C THR A 550 -3.70 1.23 -2.53
N GLN A 551 -3.48 -0.08 -2.36
CA GLN A 551 -4.00 -1.08 -3.30
C GLN A 551 -5.54 -1.08 -3.33
N ALA A 552 -6.19 -1.01 -2.16
CA ALA A 552 -7.65 -0.88 -2.08
C ALA A 552 -8.16 0.42 -2.76
N LYS A 553 -7.48 1.56 -2.56
CA LYS A 553 -7.82 2.83 -3.23
C LYS A 553 -7.77 2.71 -4.76
N ARG A 554 -6.74 2.04 -5.29
CA ARG A 554 -6.43 2.04 -6.73
C ARG A 554 -7.12 0.93 -7.53
N ARG A 555 -7.44 -0.20 -6.89
CA ARG A 555 -8.06 -1.37 -7.56
C ARG A 555 -9.53 -1.57 -7.21
N ALA A 556 -10.00 -0.98 -6.10
CA ALA A 556 -11.37 -1.16 -5.59
C ALA A 556 -12.06 0.17 -5.23
N HIS A 557 -11.56 1.31 -5.74
CA HIS A 557 -12.11 2.66 -5.53
C HIS A 557 -12.45 2.98 -4.07
N ALA A 558 -11.65 2.45 -3.13
CA ALA A 558 -11.92 2.56 -1.71
C ALA A 558 -11.75 4.01 -1.21
N VAL A 559 -12.67 4.42 -0.34
CA VAL A 559 -12.51 5.58 0.55
C VAL A 559 -11.98 5.05 1.87
N LEU A 560 -10.69 5.25 2.12
CA LEU A 560 -10.12 4.84 3.40
C LEU A 560 -10.58 5.78 4.51
N VAL A 561 -10.77 5.21 5.70
CA VAL A 561 -10.84 5.97 6.94
C VAL A 561 -9.79 5.37 7.85
N ASP A 562 -8.61 5.98 7.88
CA ASP A 562 -7.50 5.40 8.60
C ASP A 562 -7.77 5.33 10.10
N HIS A 563 -7.17 4.36 10.77
CA HIS A 563 -7.29 4.18 12.21
C HIS A 563 -5.93 4.08 12.89
N LEU A 564 -5.93 4.37 14.19
CA LEU A 564 -4.73 4.38 15.00
C LEU A 564 -4.08 2.99 15.07
N ILE A 565 -2.77 3.00 15.32
CA ILE A 565 -2.00 1.81 15.68
C ILE A 565 -2.49 1.23 17.02
N PRO A 566 -2.23 -0.07 17.31
CA PRO A 566 -2.54 -0.61 18.62
C PRO A 566 -1.80 0.17 19.72
N PRO A 567 -2.30 0.12 20.97
CA PRO A 567 -1.58 0.68 22.10
C PRO A 567 -0.20 0.01 22.23
N MET A 568 0.83 0.81 22.46
CA MET A 568 2.22 0.34 22.57
C MET A 568 2.75 0.53 23.98
N ALA A 569 3.59 -0.41 24.43
CA ALA A 569 4.33 -0.29 25.68
C ALA A 569 5.69 -0.98 25.59
N ARG A 570 6.59 -0.61 26.49
CA ARG A 570 7.87 -1.29 26.68
C ARG A 570 7.63 -2.76 27.09
N ALA A 571 8.40 -3.68 26.52
CA ALA A 571 8.25 -5.12 26.74
C ALA A 571 8.50 -5.55 28.20
N GLU A 572 9.45 -4.89 28.86
CA GLU A 572 9.91 -5.20 30.22
C GLU A 572 10.51 -6.60 30.41
N SER A 573 11.20 -6.81 31.52
CA SER A 573 11.78 -8.11 31.89
C SER A 573 10.79 -8.95 32.73
N TYR A 574 10.82 -10.27 32.59
CA TYR A 574 10.00 -11.19 33.39
C TYR A 574 10.72 -12.53 33.66
N GLY A 575 10.21 -13.32 34.60
CA GLY A 575 10.70 -14.67 34.88
C GLY A 575 12.23 -14.74 35.06
N ASP A 576 12.88 -15.66 34.35
CA ASP A 576 14.33 -15.83 34.41
C ASP A 576 15.12 -14.70 33.75
N ILE A 577 14.51 -13.91 32.84
CA ILE A 577 15.15 -12.72 32.24
C ILE A 577 15.38 -11.66 33.32
N ALA A 578 14.36 -11.40 34.14
CA ALA A 578 14.46 -10.48 35.28
C ALA A 578 15.43 -10.99 36.37
N ARG A 579 15.54 -12.31 36.55
CA ARG A 579 16.54 -12.90 37.45
C ARG A 579 17.96 -12.72 36.92
N LEU A 580 18.17 -12.91 35.62
CA LEU A 580 19.48 -12.68 35.00
C LEU A 580 19.91 -11.22 35.16
N GLU A 581 18.98 -10.29 34.94
CA GLU A 581 19.23 -8.86 35.17
C GLU A 581 19.76 -8.58 36.60
N GLN A 582 19.09 -9.11 37.62
CA GLN A 582 19.53 -8.97 39.02
C GLN A 582 20.94 -9.55 39.26
N MET A 583 21.26 -10.66 38.59
CA MET A 583 22.56 -11.31 38.72
C MET A 583 23.68 -10.53 38.01
N LEU A 584 23.38 -9.82 36.92
CA LEU A 584 24.34 -8.91 36.27
C LEU A 584 24.64 -7.68 37.14
N ASP A 585 23.63 -7.15 37.82
CA ASP A 585 23.82 -6.06 38.80
C ASP A 585 24.66 -6.54 40.00
N GLU A 586 24.42 -7.76 40.48
CA GLU A 586 25.23 -8.37 41.53
C GLU A 586 26.68 -8.63 41.07
N HIS A 587 26.87 -9.11 39.84
CA HIS A 587 28.20 -9.29 39.24
C HIS A 587 28.96 -7.96 39.20
N SER A 588 28.32 -6.89 38.73
CA SER A 588 28.94 -5.55 38.67
C SER A 588 29.37 -5.05 40.05
N ASN A 589 28.52 -5.26 41.07
CA ASN A 589 28.85 -4.92 42.46
C ASN A 589 30.02 -5.76 43.02
N ILE A 590 30.03 -7.07 42.74
CA ILE A 590 31.10 -7.98 43.16
C ILE A 590 32.42 -7.61 42.46
N ALA A 591 32.39 -7.27 41.18
CA ALA A 591 33.58 -6.87 40.42
C ALA A 591 34.23 -5.63 41.01
N ALA A 592 33.45 -4.68 41.53
CA ALA A 592 33.94 -3.47 42.17
C ALA A 592 34.39 -3.66 43.63
N LEU A 593 33.69 -4.51 44.40
CA LEU A 593 33.83 -4.57 45.86
C LEU A 593 34.56 -5.82 46.39
N ASP A 594 34.43 -6.97 45.74
CA ASP A 594 35.00 -8.26 46.17
C ASP A 594 35.34 -9.19 44.99
N PRO A 595 36.37 -8.88 44.18
CA PRO A 595 36.69 -9.63 42.96
C PRO A 595 36.96 -11.12 43.18
N GLY A 596 37.33 -11.52 44.40
CA GLY A 596 37.57 -12.92 44.75
C GLY A 596 36.32 -13.81 44.65
N LYS A 597 35.12 -13.22 44.59
CA LYS A 597 33.84 -13.93 44.42
C LYS A 597 33.36 -13.99 42.97
N LEU A 598 34.02 -13.34 42.02
CA LEU A 598 33.60 -13.34 40.60
C LEU A 598 33.38 -14.75 40.03
N PRO A 599 34.24 -15.76 40.28
CA PRO A 599 34.01 -17.10 39.74
C PRO A 599 32.68 -17.72 40.18
N ALA A 600 32.20 -17.41 41.39
CA ALA A 600 30.95 -17.96 41.91
C ALA A 600 29.73 -17.37 41.19
N ILE A 601 29.65 -16.03 41.10
CA ILE A 601 28.54 -15.36 40.40
C ILE A 601 28.55 -15.68 38.90
N ARG A 602 29.72 -15.79 38.25
CA ARG A 602 29.84 -16.23 36.85
C ARG A 602 29.29 -17.64 36.64
N GLN A 603 29.56 -18.55 37.58
CA GLN A 603 29.01 -19.92 37.53
C GLN A 603 27.49 -19.92 37.69
N GLU A 604 26.95 -19.11 38.60
CA GLU A 604 25.50 -18.98 38.77
C GLU A 604 24.83 -18.38 37.53
N ILE A 605 25.39 -17.30 36.96
CA ILE A 605 24.89 -16.67 35.72
C ILE A 605 24.84 -17.70 34.59
N TRP A 606 25.94 -18.42 34.36
CA TRP A 606 25.99 -19.45 33.32
C TRP A 606 24.97 -20.58 33.55
N THR A 607 24.79 -20.99 34.81
CA THR A 607 23.82 -22.02 35.17
C THR A 607 22.40 -21.56 34.86
N LEU A 608 22.06 -20.30 35.16
CA LEU A 608 20.76 -19.72 34.83
C LEU A 608 20.57 -19.65 33.31
N MET A 609 21.54 -19.12 32.57
CA MET A 609 21.46 -18.99 31.12
C MET A 609 21.20 -20.33 30.44
N ARG A 610 21.94 -21.38 30.82
CA ARG A 610 21.75 -22.76 30.30
C ARG A 610 20.40 -23.37 30.69
N ALA A 611 19.91 -23.09 31.89
CA ALA A 611 18.61 -23.57 32.35
C ALA A 611 17.45 -22.89 31.60
N ALA A 612 17.57 -21.58 31.34
CA ALA A 612 16.58 -20.75 30.66
C ALA A 612 16.71 -20.74 29.12
N LYS A 613 17.67 -21.51 28.58
CA LYS A 613 18.00 -21.62 27.16
C LYS A 613 18.50 -20.32 26.50
N MET A 614 18.99 -19.37 27.30
CA MET A 614 19.52 -18.08 26.82
C MET A 614 20.86 -18.24 26.08
N ASP A 615 21.55 -19.35 26.29
CA ASP A 615 22.69 -19.76 25.48
C ASP A 615 22.34 -19.93 24.00
N ASN A 616 21.11 -20.37 23.69
CA ASN A 616 20.62 -20.47 22.31
C ASN A 616 20.38 -19.08 21.70
N ASP A 617 19.77 -18.16 22.45
CA ASP A 617 19.53 -16.77 22.00
C ASP A 617 20.83 -16.03 21.65
N LEU A 618 21.89 -16.27 22.42
CA LEU A 618 23.17 -15.58 22.32
C LEU A 618 24.21 -16.35 21.47
N GLY A 619 23.82 -17.48 20.88
CA GLY A 619 24.74 -18.30 20.06
C GLY A 619 25.93 -18.89 20.83
N LEU A 620 25.76 -19.20 22.12
CA LEU A 620 26.83 -19.70 23.00
C LEU A 620 26.80 -21.23 23.10
N GLU A 621 27.61 -21.93 22.30
CA GLU A 621 27.70 -23.40 22.34
C GLU A 621 28.33 -23.93 23.64
N ASP A 622 29.44 -23.30 24.05
CA ASP A 622 30.23 -23.66 25.21
C ASP A 622 30.38 -22.50 26.20
N ARG A 623 30.69 -22.82 27.46
CA ARG A 623 30.99 -21.80 28.47
C ARG A 623 32.31 -21.09 28.09
N PRO A 624 32.33 -19.74 27.99
CA PRO A 624 33.57 -19.01 27.76
C PRO A 624 34.59 -19.21 28.88
N ASP A 625 35.88 -19.09 28.55
CA ASP A 625 36.97 -19.09 29.53
C ASP A 625 36.84 -17.90 30.49
N GLU A 626 37.39 -18.03 31.71
CA GLU A 626 37.21 -17.05 32.81
C GLU A 626 37.78 -15.65 32.51
N ASP A 627 38.72 -15.53 31.58
CA ASP A 627 39.35 -14.29 31.16
C ASP A 627 38.55 -13.52 30.11
N VAL A 628 37.64 -14.19 29.39
CA VAL A 628 36.74 -13.59 28.39
C VAL A 628 35.27 -13.61 28.81
N PHE A 629 34.94 -14.21 29.97
CA PHE A 629 33.57 -14.31 30.46
C PHE A 629 32.92 -12.94 30.67
N ASP A 630 33.67 -11.95 31.19
CA ASP A 630 33.12 -10.61 31.42
C ASP A 630 32.83 -9.87 30.09
N ASP A 631 33.60 -10.12 29.03
CA ASP A 631 33.31 -9.58 27.69
C ASP A 631 32.01 -10.18 27.12
N MET A 632 31.76 -11.48 27.35
CA MET A 632 30.49 -12.11 27.01
C MET A 632 29.33 -11.48 27.79
N LEU A 633 29.52 -11.14 29.06
CA LEU A 633 28.46 -10.47 29.83
C LEU A 633 28.10 -9.09 29.28
N LEU A 634 29.02 -8.38 28.61
CA LEU A 634 28.68 -7.13 27.90
C LEU A 634 27.71 -7.39 26.74
N HIS A 635 27.89 -8.49 26.02
CA HIS A 635 26.96 -8.91 24.97
C HIS A 635 25.58 -9.30 25.56
N VAL A 636 25.58 -10.02 26.69
CA VAL A 636 24.34 -10.35 27.44
C VAL A 636 23.62 -9.09 27.89
N ASP A 637 24.35 -8.10 28.43
CA ASP A 637 23.78 -6.84 28.92
C ASP A 637 23.11 -6.06 27.79
N GLY A 638 23.76 -5.96 26.62
CA GLY A 638 23.18 -5.35 25.42
C GLY A 638 21.92 -6.08 24.93
N TRP A 639 21.95 -7.41 24.85
CA TRP A 639 20.79 -8.21 24.46
C TRP A 639 19.61 -8.04 25.44
N LEU A 640 19.87 -8.11 26.74
CA LEU A 640 18.84 -7.89 27.77
C LEU A 640 18.23 -6.49 27.67
N CYS A 641 19.08 -5.47 27.47
CA CYS A 641 18.62 -4.10 27.29
C CYS A 641 17.66 -4.00 26.10
N GLU A 642 18.02 -4.58 24.95
CA GLU A 642 17.20 -4.51 23.73
C GLU A 642 15.86 -5.25 23.83
N ILE A 643 15.82 -6.44 24.44
CA ILE A 643 14.57 -7.20 24.59
C ILE A 643 13.65 -6.59 25.65
N LYS A 644 14.21 -5.93 26.67
CA LYS A 644 13.46 -5.21 27.69
C LYS A 644 12.91 -3.89 27.16
N ASP A 645 13.70 -3.18 26.36
CA ASP A 645 13.41 -1.82 25.88
C ASP A 645 12.56 -1.75 24.61
N VAL A 646 12.42 -2.85 23.87
CA VAL A 646 11.62 -2.85 22.65
C VAL A 646 10.14 -2.54 22.93
N GLN A 647 9.55 -1.70 22.08
CA GLN A 647 8.13 -1.42 22.09
C GLN A 647 7.36 -2.60 21.48
N ILE A 648 6.37 -3.10 22.20
CA ILE A 648 5.45 -4.15 21.75
C ILE A 648 4.01 -3.64 21.89
N ARG A 649 3.07 -4.28 21.21
CA ARG A 649 1.64 -3.98 21.42
C ARG A 649 1.17 -4.43 22.80
N ASP A 650 0.51 -3.55 23.53
CA ASP A 650 -0.13 -3.79 24.83
C ASP A 650 -1.67 -3.82 24.67
N GLY A 651 -2.14 -4.41 23.57
CA GLY A 651 -3.55 -4.56 23.24
C GLY A 651 -3.81 -4.44 21.74
N LEU A 652 -5.07 -4.24 21.38
CA LEU A 652 -5.53 -3.97 20.03
C LEU A 652 -6.30 -2.64 20.01
N HIS A 653 -6.25 -1.94 18.87
CA HIS A 653 -7.05 -0.73 18.67
C HIS A 653 -8.53 -1.06 18.57
N ILE A 654 -9.40 -0.21 19.10
CA ILE A 654 -10.85 -0.25 18.89
C ILE A 654 -11.23 1.03 18.15
N LEU A 655 -11.90 0.88 17.01
CA LEU A 655 -12.22 1.99 16.12
C LEU A 655 -12.98 3.11 16.84
N GLY A 656 -12.50 4.35 16.74
CA GLY A 656 -13.09 5.50 17.42
C GLY A 656 -12.80 5.59 18.92
N GLN A 657 -11.95 4.72 19.48
CA GLN A 657 -11.52 4.79 20.88
C GLN A 657 -10.11 5.38 20.98
N ALA A 658 -10.02 6.64 21.37
CA ALA A 658 -8.73 7.27 21.66
C ALA A 658 -8.08 6.62 22.91
N PRO A 659 -6.74 6.45 22.93
CA PRO A 659 -6.03 6.00 24.13
C PRO A 659 -6.26 6.93 25.31
N ASP A 660 -6.43 6.38 26.52
CA ASP A 660 -6.58 7.12 27.76
C ASP A 660 -5.67 6.59 28.88
N GLY A 661 -5.50 7.38 29.94
CA GLY A 661 -4.77 6.99 31.14
C GLY A 661 -3.35 6.47 30.88
N GLU A 662 -3.07 5.26 31.35
CA GLU A 662 -1.76 4.62 31.19
C GLU A 662 -1.44 4.28 29.72
N THR A 663 -2.46 3.96 28.92
CA THR A 663 -2.32 3.66 27.50
C THR A 663 -1.91 4.91 26.71
N GLU A 664 -2.52 6.06 26.99
CA GLU A 664 -2.12 7.37 26.42
C GLU A 664 -0.68 7.69 26.79
N LEU A 665 -0.32 7.53 28.07
CA LEU A 665 1.03 7.77 28.57
C LEU A 665 2.09 6.91 27.87
N ASN A 666 1.87 5.59 27.79
CA ASN A 666 2.81 4.65 27.18
C ASN A 666 2.98 4.93 25.69
N LEU A 667 1.88 5.22 24.98
CA LEU A 667 1.94 5.54 23.56
C LEU A 667 2.68 6.85 23.30
N VAL A 668 2.44 7.90 24.11
CA VAL A 668 3.18 9.16 24.00
C VAL A 668 4.67 8.95 24.29
N LEU A 669 5.03 8.13 25.29
CA LEU A 669 6.43 7.79 25.56
C LEU A 669 7.09 7.09 24.36
N ALA A 670 6.43 6.09 23.78
CA ALA A 670 6.92 5.38 22.60
C ALA A 670 7.13 6.32 21.40
N ILE A 671 6.19 7.24 21.17
CA ILE A 671 6.30 8.26 20.11
C ILE A 671 7.49 9.20 20.35
N LEU A 672 7.64 9.69 21.59
CA LEU A 672 8.71 10.64 21.94
C LEU A 672 10.09 9.99 22.06
N GLN A 673 10.19 8.65 22.04
CA GLN A 673 11.47 7.95 22.01
C GLN A 673 12.24 8.24 20.72
N ALA A 674 11.53 8.34 19.58
CA ALA A 674 12.14 8.60 18.28
C ALA A 674 12.52 10.08 18.09
N ARG A 675 13.54 10.31 17.25
CA ARG A 675 13.84 11.63 16.70
C ARG A 675 12.72 12.05 15.75
N GLN A 676 12.16 13.23 15.95
CA GLN A 676 11.02 13.72 15.17
C GLN A 676 11.49 14.43 13.91
N LEU A 677 10.89 14.06 12.78
CA LEU A 677 10.96 14.82 11.53
C LEU A 677 9.60 15.51 11.36
N PHE A 678 9.56 16.83 11.57
CA PHE A 678 8.31 17.59 11.50
C PHE A 678 8.45 18.82 10.61
N GLY A 679 7.49 19.03 9.71
CA GLY A 679 7.52 20.15 8.76
C GLY A 679 8.69 20.11 7.78
N GLY A 680 9.36 18.97 7.60
CA GLY A 680 10.50 18.78 6.70
C GLY A 680 11.82 19.50 7.08
N GLU A 681 11.82 20.30 8.16
CA GLU A 681 12.98 21.10 8.60
C GLU A 681 13.20 21.08 10.12
N GLN A 682 12.16 20.85 10.92
CA GLN A 682 12.28 20.83 12.38
C GLN A 682 12.68 19.43 12.83
N SER A 683 13.85 19.34 13.45
CA SER A 683 14.30 18.12 14.14
C SER A 683 14.21 18.34 15.64
N VAL A 684 13.23 17.69 16.26
CA VAL A 684 13.15 17.56 17.72
C VAL A 684 13.82 16.24 18.09
N PRO A 685 14.86 16.23 18.95
CA PRO A 685 15.49 14.97 19.36
C PRO A 685 14.51 14.09 20.15
N GLY A 686 14.82 12.80 20.25
CA GLY A 686 14.07 11.91 21.14
C GLY A 686 14.18 12.35 22.61
N LEU A 687 13.17 12.06 23.41
CA LEU A 687 13.12 12.45 24.82
C LEU A 687 14.30 11.88 25.60
N ARG A 688 14.67 10.63 25.36
CA ARG A 688 15.80 9.99 26.04
C ARG A 688 17.16 10.47 25.53
N GLN A 689 17.25 10.87 24.25
CA GLN A 689 18.42 11.57 23.72
C GLN A 689 18.66 12.88 24.46
N ALA A 690 17.59 13.65 24.71
CA ALA A 690 17.66 14.88 25.50
C ALA A 690 17.99 14.63 26.99
N LEU A 691 17.77 13.42 27.50
CA LEU A 691 18.13 13.00 28.86
C LEU A 691 19.54 12.41 28.97
N GLY A 692 20.28 12.31 27.85
CA GLY A 692 21.71 11.97 27.85
C GLY A 692 22.07 10.67 27.14
N LEU A 693 21.10 9.91 26.61
CA LEU A 693 21.40 8.72 25.80
C LEU A 693 21.87 9.08 24.39
N ALA A 694 22.71 8.23 23.80
CA ALA A 694 23.07 8.32 22.38
C ALA A 694 21.94 7.83 21.47
N GLU A 695 21.26 6.76 21.90
CA GLU A 695 20.22 6.06 21.14
C GLU A 695 20.75 5.55 19.79
N ASP A 696 22.02 5.14 19.74
CA ASP A 696 22.67 4.53 18.59
C ASP A 696 22.92 3.01 18.78
N GLY A 697 22.58 2.47 19.95
CA GLY A 697 22.80 1.06 20.32
C GLY A 697 24.04 0.83 21.19
N SER A 698 24.78 1.89 21.53
CA SER A 698 25.97 1.81 22.39
C SER A 698 25.73 2.14 23.87
N ASP A 699 24.53 2.59 24.23
CA ASP A 699 24.17 2.95 25.61
C ASP A 699 24.16 1.73 26.55
N SER A 700 24.60 1.93 27.80
CA SER A 700 24.60 0.87 28.80
C SER A 700 23.18 0.59 29.32
N ARG A 701 22.89 -0.67 29.71
CA ARG A 701 21.56 -1.04 30.21
C ARG A 701 21.11 -0.16 31.38
N GLY A 702 22.01 0.09 32.33
CA GLY A 702 21.71 0.89 33.52
C GLY A 702 21.34 2.35 33.19
N ASP A 703 22.02 2.95 32.21
CA ASP A 703 21.72 4.30 31.77
C ASP A 703 20.39 4.37 31.00
N VAL A 704 20.09 3.37 30.18
CA VAL A 704 18.82 3.25 29.45
C VAL A 704 17.64 3.19 30.43
N ASP A 705 17.71 2.35 31.45
CA ASP A 705 16.65 2.24 32.45
C ASP A 705 16.47 3.52 33.28
N ALA A 706 17.57 4.19 33.65
CA ALA A 706 17.51 5.46 34.36
C ALA A 706 16.87 6.56 33.51
N ALA A 707 17.23 6.64 32.23
CA ALA A 707 16.66 7.60 31.29
C ALA A 707 15.18 7.32 31.01
N GLU A 708 14.78 6.06 30.84
CA GLU A 708 13.38 5.66 30.65
C GLU A 708 12.53 6.01 31.88
N ALA A 709 13.00 5.69 33.09
CA ALA A 709 12.30 6.04 34.32
C ALA A 709 12.11 7.57 34.46
N ARG A 710 13.14 8.34 34.10
CA ARG A 710 13.07 9.80 34.11
C ARG A 710 12.15 10.36 33.02
N ALA A 711 12.19 9.79 31.82
CA ALA A 711 11.27 10.14 30.73
C ALA A 711 9.83 9.91 31.15
N ARG A 712 9.52 8.74 31.72
CA ARG A 712 8.20 8.41 32.26
C ARG A 712 7.76 9.37 33.34
N GLU A 713 8.62 9.75 34.28
CA GLU A 713 8.31 10.73 35.33
C GLU A 713 7.91 12.09 34.72
N LEU A 714 8.68 12.58 33.75
CA LEU A 714 8.43 13.86 33.08
C LEU A 714 7.13 13.88 32.29
N VAL A 715 6.86 12.84 31.50
CA VAL A 715 5.62 12.74 30.71
C VAL A 715 4.42 12.51 31.62
N SER A 716 4.56 11.74 32.71
CA SER A 716 3.50 11.57 33.71
C SER A 716 3.14 12.90 34.38
N ALA A 717 4.14 13.71 34.78
CA ALA A 717 3.90 15.03 35.35
C ALA A 717 3.20 15.98 34.36
N LEU A 718 3.47 15.85 33.06
CA LEU A 718 2.76 16.59 32.02
C LEU A 718 1.32 16.10 31.86
N ALA A 719 1.09 14.78 31.85
CA ALA A 719 -0.23 14.17 31.78
C ALA A 719 -1.10 14.55 33.00
N GLU A 720 -0.53 14.58 34.22
CA GLU A 720 -1.20 15.04 35.45
C GLU A 720 -1.65 16.51 35.37
N SER A 721 -1.01 17.31 34.51
CA SER A 721 -1.41 18.70 34.23
C SER A 721 -2.46 18.82 33.12
N ASP A 722 -3.04 17.69 32.68
CA ASP A 722 -3.88 17.55 31.48
C ASP A 722 -3.18 18.10 30.24
N TRP A 723 -1.92 17.71 30.07
CA TRP A 723 -1.09 18.05 28.92
C TRP A 723 -0.98 19.56 28.65
N ASN A 724 -1.00 20.38 29.70
CA ASN A 724 -0.98 21.83 29.55
C ASN A 724 0.43 22.33 29.14
N PRO A 725 0.62 22.94 27.95
CA PRO A 725 1.94 23.43 27.51
C PRO A 725 2.54 24.48 28.45
N ALA A 726 1.72 25.20 29.22
CA ALA A 726 2.18 26.20 30.20
C ALA A 726 2.70 25.56 31.51
N ALA A 727 2.44 24.27 31.75
CA ALA A 727 2.96 23.57 32.91
C ALA A 727 4.42 23.11 32.74
N VAL A 728 4.92 23.05 31.49
CA VAL A 728 6.24 22.50 31.16
C VAL A 728 7.38 23.19 31.90
N ASP A 729 7.37 24.51 32.01
CA ASP A 729 8.41 25.28 32.72
C ASP A 729 8.44 25.00 34.24
N ARG A 730 7.43 24.32 34.79
CA ARG A 730 7.41 23.86 36.18
C ARG A 730 7.84 22.41 36.33
N ILE A 731 7.86 21.65 35.24
CA ILE A 731 8.20 20.22 35.21
C ILE A 731 9.71 20.04 35.02
N THR A 732 10.33 20.86 34.18
CA THR A 732 11.76 20.80 33.90
C THR A 732 12.34 22.18 33.60
N ASP A 733 13.57 22.42 34.08
CA ASP A 733 14.37 23.60 33.74
C ASP A 733 15.26 23.36 32.50
N ASP A 734 15.32 22.12 31.98
CA ASP A 734 16.08 21.80 30.77
C ASP A 734 15.32 22.28 29.52
N SER A 735 15.93 23.18 28.76
CA SER A 735 15.29 23.80 27.59
C SER A 735 14.99 22.82 26.46
N VAL A 736 15.79 21.77 26.28
CA VAL A 736 15.58 20.77 25.22
C VAL A 736 14.44 19.84 25.62
N VAL A 737 14.47 19.33 26.84
CA VAL A 737 13.37 18.51 27.39
C VAL A 737 12.07 19.32 27.41
N ALA A 738 12.11 20.60 27.80
CA ALA A 738 10.95 21.48 27.76
C ALA A 738 10.38 21.64 26.34
N ALA A 739 11.24 21.75 25.31
CA ALA A 739 10.76 21.82 23.93
C ALA A 739 10.03 20.53 23.50
N ILE A 740 10.54 19.36 23.89
CA ILE A 740 9.94 18.05 23.59
C ILE A 740 8.59 17.90 24.31
N LEU A 741 8.52 18.24 25.61
CA LEU A 741 7.28 18.19 26.38
C LEU A 741 6.23 19.18 25.85
N ARG A 742 6.64 20.36 25.38
CA ARG A 742 5.74 21.29 24.68
C ARG A 742 5.24 20.69 23.38
N PHE A 743 6.12 20.09 22.57
CA PHE A 743 5.75 19.42 21.32
C PHE A 743 4.74 18.29 21.57
N ALA A 744 4.94 17.49 22.62
CA ALA A 744 3.98 16.47 23.04
C ALA A 744 2.59 17.07 23.34
N ALA A 745 2.56 18.17 24.11
CA ALA A 745 1.34 18.86 24.51
C ALA A 745 0.64 19.63 23.37
N THR A 746 1.38 20.12 22.36
CA THR A 746 0.83 20.95 21.28
C THR A 746 0.53 20.20 19.99
N GLU A 747 1.27 19.12 19.71
CA GLU A 747 1.12 18.36 18.46
C GLU A 747 0.69 16.92 18.72
N VAL A 748 1.43 16.15 19.52
CA VAL A 748 1.21 14.70 19.65
C VAL A 748 -0.15 14.40 20.29
N VAL A 749 -0.40 14.92 21.49
CA VAL A 749 -1.61 14.60 22.26
C VAL A 749 -2.88 15.15 21.62
N PRO A 750 -2.94 16.41 21.13
CA PRO A 750 -4.12 16.89 20.41
C PRO A 750 -4.47 16.02 19.20
N ARG A 751 -3.48 15.62 18.40
CA ARG A 751 -3.69 14.76 17.23
C ARG A 751 -4.08 13.33 17.61
N LEU A 752 -3.55 12.79 18.70
CA LEU A 752 -3.96 11.47 19.24
C LEU A 752 -5.39 11.48 19.75
N ARG A 753 -5.81 12.52 20.47
CA ARG A 753 -7.16 12.62 21.04
C ARG A 753 -8.25 12.74 19.96
N GLU A 754 -7.90 13.22 18.78
CA GLU A 754 -8.78 13.24 17.60
C GLU A 754 -9.06 11.84 17.00
N THR A 755 -8.47 10.76 17.52
CA THR A 755 -8.80 9.38 17.12
C THR A 755 -10.28 9.03 17.35
N ASP A 756 -10.97 9.71 18.28
CA ASP A 756 -12.41 9.54 18.52
C ASP A 756 -13.29 9.83 17.28
N ARG A 757 -12.74 10.55 16.28
CA ARG A 757 -13.45 10.90 15.06
C ARG A 757 -13.53 9.78 14.03
N GLU A 758 -12.79 8.68 14.17
CA GLU A 758 -12.72 7.59 13.17
C GLU A 758 -14.11 7.08 12.74
N ILE A 759 -14.96 6.74 13.71
CA ILE A 759 -16.34 6.29 13.42
C ILE A 759 -17.17 7.41 12.80
N SER A 760 -17.03 8.65 13.29
CA SER A 760 -17.76 9.80 12.74
C SER A 760 -17.42 10.05 11.27
N GLN A 761 -16.18 9.76 10.85
CA GLN A 761 -15.73 9.86 9.46
C GLN A 761 -16.27 8.72 8.59
N ILE A 762 -16.44 7.51 9.13
CA ILE A 762 -17.16 6.43 8.43
C ILE A 762 -18.62 6.82 8.20
N LEU A 763 -19.29 7.36 9.21
CA LEU A 763 -20.66 7.87 9.07
C LEU A 763 -20.73 9.05 8.07
N HIS A 764 -19.71 9.91 8.05
CA HIS A 764 -19.60 11.00 7.08
C HIS A 764 -19.45 10.46 5.64
N ALA A 765 -18.62 9.44 5.44
CA ALA A 765 -18.45 8.77 4.15
C ALA A 765 -19.76 8.08 3.71
N LEU A 766 -20.44 7.38 4.62
CA LEU A 766 -21.76 6.80 4.38
C LEU A 766 -22.82 7.88 4.06
N GLY A 767 -22.61 9.12 4.50
CA GLY A 767 -23.40 10.30 4.15
C GLY A 767 -23.05 10.94 2.79
N GLY A 768 -22.10 10.37 2.04
CA GLY A 768 -21.59 10.95 0.79
C GLY A 768 -20.78 12.22 1.03
N GLY A 769 -20.11 12.34 2.18
CA GLY A 769 -19.23 13.45 2.55
C GLY A 769 -17.82 13.35 1.96
N PHE A 770 -17.11 14.47 1.94
CA PHE A 770 -15.69 14.49 1.57
C PHE A 770 -14.84 14.05 2.78
N ILE A 771 -14.06 12.98 2.62
CA ILE A 771 -13.14 12.52 3.66
C ILE A 771 -11.78 13.18 3.44
N PRO A 772 -11.27 13.97 4.42
CA PRO A 772 -9.98 14.64 4.29
C PRO A 772 -8.86 13.62 4.15
N ALA A 773 -7.87 13.94 3.31
CA ALA A 773 -6.67 13.14 3.16
C ALA A 773 -5.59 13.54 4.16
N GLY A 774 -4.59 12.67 4.33
CA GLY A 774 -3.41 12.93 5.15
C GLY A 774 -2.28 11.97 4.84
N PRO A 775 -1.06 12.23 5.34
CA PRO A 775 0.05 11.28 5.21
C PRO A 775 -0.24 9.97 5.94
N SER A 776 0.45 8.90 5.51
CA SER A 776 0.44 7.57 6.15
C SER A 776 1.86 7.14 6.52
N GLY A 777 1.99 6.26 7.51
CA GLY A 777 3.28 5.82 8.06
C GLY A 777 3.21 5.54 9.55
N SER A 778 4.35 5.13 10.14
CA SER A 778 4.42 4.84 11.57
C SER A 778 4.60 6.14 12.39
N PRO A 779 3.70 6.45 13.33
CA PRO A 779 3.91 7.57 14.26
C PRO A 779 5.09 7.31 15.22
N LEU A 780 5.52 6.05 15.39
CA LEU A 780 6.67 5.66 16.22
C LEU A 780 8.02 5.93 15.53
N ARG A 781 8.03 6.21 14.23
CA ARG A 781 9.24 6.52 13.45
C ARG A 781 9.52 8.02 13.34
N GLY A 782 8.98 8.80 14.28
CA GLY A 782 9.14 10.27 14.33
C GLY A 782 8.30 11.03 13.31
N LEU A 783 7.19 10.45 12.83
CA LEU A 783 6.36 10.99 11.75
C LEU A 783 4.97 11.43 12.26
N ILE A 784 4.92 12.44 13.14
CA ILE A 784 3.68 12.82 13.86
C ILE A 784 2.55 13.32 12.94
N ASN A 785 2.86 13.85 11.77
CA ASN A 785 1.83 14.35 10.84
C ASN A 785 0.97 13.25 10.18
N VAL A 786 1.29 11.97 10.40
CA VAL A 786 0.38 10.84 10.13
C VAL A 786 -0.81 10.79 11.11
N LEU A 787 -0.78 11.60 12.17
CA LEU A 787 -1.92 11.87 13.04
C LEU A 787 -2.51 13.27 12.72
N PRO A 788 -3.80 13.50 12.93
CA PRO A 788 -4.81 12.58 13.50
C PRO A 788 -5.27 11.50 12.51
N THR A 789 -5.85 10.41 13.01
CA THR A 789 -6.46 9.36 12.18
C THR A 789 -7.89 9.75 11.74
N GLY A 790 -8.66 8.86 11.13
CA GLY A 790 -9.95 9.16 10.50
C GLY A 790 -9.81 9.87 9.15
N ARG A 791 -8.74 9.63 8.40
CA ARG A 791 -8.44 10.26 7.09
C ARG A 791 -8.38 9.26 5.95
N ASN A 792 -8.63 9.74 4.74
CA ASN A 792 -8.42 8.96 3.51
C ASN A 792 -6.97 9.13 3.05
N PHE A 793 -6.04 8.47 3.72
CA PHE A 793 -4.61 8.76 3.55
C PHE A 793 -4.11 8.69 2.11
N TYR A 794 -3.01 9.39 1.85
CA TYR A 794 -2.14 9.21 0.69
C TYR A 794 -0.77 8.68 1.15
N SER A 795 0.06 8.25 0.20
CA SER A 795 1.39 7.73 0.47
C SER A 795 2.48 8.74 0.10
N VAL A 796 3.10 8.59 -1.07
CA VAL A 796 4.36 9.27 -1.45
C VAL A 796 4.36 9.65 -2.93
N ASP A 797 5.20 10.62 -3.33
CA ASP A 797 5.52 10.80 -4.76
C ASP A 797 6.44 9.63 -5.20
N PRO A 798 5.97 8.70 -6.04
CA PRO A 798 6.75 7.52 -6.42
C PRO A 798 8.01 7.87 -7.23
N LYS A 799 8.16 9.12 -7.70
CA LYS A 799 9.36 9.60 -8.40
C LYS A 799 10.39 10.26 -7.48
N ALA A 800 10.08 10.42 -6.19
CA ALA A 800 10.95 11.05 -5.19
C ALA A 800 11.58 10.05 -4.22
N ILE A 801 11.65 8.77 -4.63
CA ILE A 801 12.14 7.66 -3.83
C ILE A 801 13.34 7.00 -4.57
N PRO A 802 14.44 6.70 -3.86
CA PRO A 802 14.67 6.96 -2.44
C PRO A 802 14.88 8.45 -2.15
N SER A 803 14.44 8.91 -0.97
CA SER A 803 14.78 10.24 -0.47
C SER A 803 16.25 10.32 -0.03
N ARG A 804 16.77 11.51 0.29
CA ARG A 804 18.15 11.65 0.81
C ARG A 804 18.33 10.99 2.20
N LEU A 805 17.32 11.09 3.07
CA LEU A 805 17.36 10.44 4.39
C LEU A 805 17.28 8.91 4.25
N ALA A 806 16.47 8.43 3.31
CA ALA A 806 16.41 7.01 2.97
C ALA A 806 17.73 6.51 2.37
N TRP A 807 18.42 7.34 1.58
CA TRP A 807 19.76 7.03 1.10
C TRP A 807 20.77 6.82 2.23
N GLU A 808 20.79 7.71 3.22
CA GLU A 808 21.67 7.56 4.40
C GLU A 808 21.35 6.27 5.18
N THR A 809 20.07 5.97 5.39
CA THR A 809 19.63 4.76 6.10
C THR A 809 19.95 3.49 5.30
N GLY A 810 19.73 3.49 3.99
CA GLY A 810 20.04 2.36 3.11
C GLY A 810 21.54 2.07 3.01
N VAL A 811 22.39 3.10 3.05
CA VAL A 811 23.85 2.93 3.16
C VAL A 811 24.21 2.27 4.49
N ALA A 812 23.63 2.73 5.60
CA ALA A 812 23.87 2.13 6.91
C ALA A 812 23.41 0.66 6.99
N LEU A 813 22.28 0.32 6.35
CA LEU A 813 21.81 -1.07 6.22
C LEU A 813 22.80 -1.93 5.45
N ALA A 814 23.26 -1.46 4.29
CA ALA A 814 24.21 -2.18 3.46
C ALA A 814 25.54 -2.39 4.19
N ASP A 815 26.08 -1.36 4.84
CA ASP A 815 27.34 -1.45 5.56
C ASP A 815 27.23 -2.38 6.78
N SER A 816 26.17 -2.25 7.59
CA SER A 816 25.88 -3.14 8.73
C SER A 816 25.77 -4.61 8.31
N LEU A 817 25.08 -4.90 7.20
CA LEU A 817 24.95 -6.25 6.65
C LEU A 817 26.29 -6.83 6.23
N LEU A 818 27.10 -6.05 5.52
CA LEU A 818 28.39 -6.49 5.01
C LEU A 818 29.42 -6.66 6.13
N GLU A 819 29.42 -5.76 7.12
CA GLU A 819 30.27 -5.88 8.31
C GLU A 819 29.93 -7.13 9.11
N ARG A 820 28.64 -7.41 9.32
CA ARG A 820 28.18 -8.64 10.00
C ARG A 820 28.65 -9.89 9.24
N TYR A 821 28.42 -9.96 7.93
CA TYR A 821 28.85 -11.10 7.13
C TYR A 821 30.38 -11.28 7.13
N HIS A 822 31.12 -10.18 7.03
CA HIS A 822 32.59 -10.22 7.04
C HIS A 822 33.14 -10.66 8.40
N ALA A 823 32.50 -10.28 9.50
CA ALA A 823 32.86 -10.76 10.84
C ALA A 823 32.63 -12.28 10.97
N ASP A 824 31.50 -12.78 10.46
CA ASP A 824 31.10 -14.20 10.55
C ASP A 824 31.94 -15.10 9.61
N HIS A 825 32.34 -14.61 8.43
CA HIS A 825 32.92 -15.44 7.37
C HIS A 825 34.32 -15.02 6.88
N GLY A 826 34.83 -13.85 7.27
CA GLY A 826 36.15 -13.33 6.87
C GLY A 826 36.28 -12.95 5.39
N ALA A 827 35.16 -12.82 4.67
CA ALA A 827 35.10 -12.44 3.26
C ALA A 827 33.80 -11.69 2.96
N TRP A 828 33.74 -10.97 1.83
CA TRP A 828 32.51 -10.31 1.38
C TRP A 828 31.54 -11.31 0.74
N PRO A 829 30.21 -11.13 0.91
CA PRO A 829 29.23 -11.96 0.22
C PRO A 829 29.27 -11.66 -1.28
N GLN A 830 29.24 -12.69 -2.12
CA GLN A 830 29.26 -12.48 -3.57
C GLN A 830 27.92 -11.98 -4.13
N SER A 831 26.82 -12.36 -3.48
CA SER A 831 25.47 -11.91 -3.81
C SER A 831 24.58 -11.83 -2.57
N VAL A 832 23.74 -10.80 -2.51
CA VAL A 832 22.69 -10.62 -1.49
C VAL A 832 21.33 -10.76 -2.17
N GLY A 833 20.46 -11.59 -1.60
CA GLY A 833 19.05 -11.67 -1.96
C GLY A 833 18.24 -10.75 -1.04
N LEU A 834 17.54 -9.77 -1.58
CA LEU A 834 16.73 -8.84 -0.78
C LEU A 834 15.26 -8.86 -1.22
N SER A 835 14.34 -9.01 -0.26
CA SER A 835 12.91 -8.89 -0.50
C SER A 835 12.44 -7.45 -0.24
N VAL A 836 11.83 -6.81 -1.25
CA VAL A 836 11.47 -5.38 -1.23
C VAL A 836 9.96 -5.20 -1.38
N TRP A 837 9.35 -4.47 -0.45
CA TRP A 837 7.90 -4.27 -0.40
C TRP A 837 7.50 -2.81 -0.64
N GLY A 838 6.34 -2.62 -1.30
CA GLY A 838 5.82 -1.28 -1.53
C GLY A 838 5.42 -0.55 -0.24
N THR A 839 4.89 -1.28 0.75
CA THR A 839 4.53 -0.69 2.06
C THR A 839 5.76 -0.14 2.79
N SER A 840 6.87 -0.88 2.75
CA SER A 840 8.19 -0.47 3.28
C SER A 840 8.72 0.79 2.61
N ALA A 841 8.67 0.86 1.27
CA ALA A 841 9.08 2.04 0.52
C ALA A 841 8.23 3.28 0.85
N MET A 842 6.94 3.11 1.14
CA MET A 842 6.05 4.21 1.54
C MET A 842 6.30 4.69 2.97
N ARG A 843 6.55 3.78 3.93
CA ARG A 843 6.86 4.15 5.33
C ARG A 843 8.20 4.87 5.46
N THR A 844 9.19 4.45 4.67
CA THR A 844 10.59 4.88 4.84
C THR A 844 11.04 5.92 3.81
N SER A 845 10.24 6.14 2.75
CA SER A 845 10.68 6.84 1.55
C SER A 845 11.86 6.17 0.83
N GLY A 846 12.01 4.85 0.99
CA GLY A 846 12.84 4.00 0.11
C GLY A 846 14.12 3.42 0.68
N ASP A 847 14.17 3.04 1.96
CA ASP A 847 15.39 2.50 2.59
C ASP A 847 15.90 1.24 1.86
N ASP A 848 15.02 0.27 1.59
CA ASP A 848 15.36 -0.97 0.86
C ASP A 848 15.94 -0.68 -0.54
N ILE A 849 15.42 0.34 -1.22
CA ILE A 849 15.86 0.73 -2.57
C ILE A 849 17.27 1.32 -2.50
N ALA A 850 17.52 2.17 -1.49
CA ALA A 850 18.82 2.72 -1.22
C ALA A 850 19.85 1.66 -0.81
N GLU A 851 19.44 0.64 -0.05
CA GLU A 851 20.30 -0.50 0.31
C GLU A 851 20.78 -1.25 -0.94
N VAL A 852 19.89 -1.55 -1.89
CA VAL A 852 20.29 -2.18 -3.16
C VAL A 852 21.30 -1.31 -3.91
N PHE A 853 21.04 0.00 -4.02
CA PHE A 853 21.97 0.92 -4.67
C PHE A 853 23.33 0.98 -3.95
N ALA A 854 23.34 1.02 -2.63
CA ALA A 854 24.56 1.05 -1.83
C ALA A 854 25.38 -0.25 -2.00
N LEU A 855 24.74 -1.43 -2.01
CA LEU A 855 25.41 -2.71 -2.26
C LEU A 855 26.08 -2.75 -3.64
N LEU A 856 25.38 -2.28 -4.68
CA LEU A 856 25.90 -2.16 -6.06
C LEU A 856 26.99 -1.06 -6.20
N GLY A 857 27.05 -0.11 -5.25
CA GLY A 857 27.91 1.06 -5.33
C GLY A 857 27.42 2.09 -6.36
N VAL A 858 26.11 2.32 -6.40
CA VAL A 858 25.44 3.32 -7.25
C VAL A 858 24.77 4.36 -6.35
N ARG A 859 24.88 5.64 -6.70
CA ARG A 859 24.27 6.75 -5.98
C ARG A 859 23.12 7.35 -6.81
N PRO A 860 21.93 7.57 -6.22
CA PRO A 860 20.87 8.31 -6.88
C PRO A 860 21.20 9.81 -6.98
N VAL A 861 20.72 10.46 -8.05
CA VAL A 861 20.86 11.90 -8.29
C VAL A 861 19.50 12.56 -8.19
N TRP A 862 19.38 13.61 -7.38
CA TRP A 862 18.13 14.33 -7.14
C TRP A 862 18.10 15.69 -7.82
N ASP A 863 16.94 16.04 -8.36
CA ASP A 863 16.62 17.43 -8.68
C ASP A 863 16.27 18.22 -7.40
N GLU A 864 16.99 19.30 -7.12
CA GLU A 864 16.85 20.09 -5.89
C GLU A 864 15.45 20.71 -5.74
N ALA A 865 14.79 21.08 -6.84
CA ALA A 865 13.50 21.77 -6.79
C ALA A 865 12.34 20.82 -6.50
N SER A 866 12.29 19.68 -7.20
CA SER A 866 11.21 18.71 -7.08
C SER A 866 11.48 17.59 -6.07
N ARG A 867 12.74 17.46 -5.61
CA ARG A 867 13.25 16.31 -4.82
C ARG A 867 13.14 14.96 -5.51
N ARG A 868 12.82 14.94 -6.81
CA ARG A 868 12.70 13.70 -7.59
C ARG A 868 14.07 13.14 -7.92
N VAL A 869 14.16 11.81 -7.97
CA VAL A 869 15.34 11.13 -8.51
C VAL A 869 15.30 11.24 -10.03
N VAL A 870 16.37 11.77 -10.62
CA VAL A 870 16.45 12.07 -12.05
C VAL A 870 17.54 11.29 -12.78
N ASP A 871 18.54 10.78 -12.07
CA ASP A 871 19.65 10.02 -12.66
C ASP A 871 20.31 9.09 -11.62
N LEU A 872 21.26 8.28 -12.09
CA LEU A 872 22.09 7.38 -11.28
C LEU A 872 23.58 7.55 -11.63
N GLU A 873 24.44 7.53 -10.61
CA GLU A 873 25.90 7.62 -10.80
C GLU A 873 26.62 6.46 -10.10
N ALA A 874 27.52 5.77 -10.81
CA ALA A 874 28.35 4.76 -10.19
C ALA A 874 29.41 5.41 -9.29
N VAL A 875 29.45 5.00 -8.02
CA VAL A 875 30.51 5.39 -7.07
C VAL A 875 31.81 4.70 -7.48
N ALA A 876 32.92 5.44 -7.52
CA ALA A 876 34.22 4.87 -7.89
C ALA A 876 34.69 3.84 -6.84
N LEU A 877 35.35 2.75 -7.27
CA LEU A 877 35.81 1.69 -6.35
C LEU A 877 36.71 2.21 -5.20
N ALA A 878 37.51 3.25 -5.46
CA ALA A 878 38.36 3.86 -4.45
C ALA A 878 37.55 4.54 -3.34
N ASP A 879 36.41 5.13 -3.68
CA ASP A 879 35.49 5.76 -2.72
C ASP A 879 34.56 4.73 -2.07
N LEU A 880 34.21 3.66 -2.80
CA LEU A 880 33.40 2.55 -2.30
C LEU A 880 34.14 1.73 -1.24
N GLY A 881 35.47 1.59 -1.35
CA GLY A 881 36.32 0.92 -0.36
C GLY A 881 36.18 -0.61 -0.29
N ARG A 882 35.30 -1.20 -1.10
CA ARG A 882 34.99 -2.64 -1.16
C ARG A 882 34.55 -3.05 -2.57
N PRO A 883 34.43 -4.35 -2.87
CA PRO A 883 33.80 -4.81 -4.11
C PRO A 883 32.34 -4.34 -4.26
N ARG A 884 31.86 -4.23 -5.49
CA ARG A 884 30.43 -4.15 -5.79
C ARG A 884 29.81 -5.52 -5.56
N ILE A 885 28.80 -5.56 -4.71
CA ILE A 885 28.10 -6.78 -4.30
C ILE A 885 26.97 -7.03 -5.29
N ASP A 886 26.82 -8.27 -5.79
CA ASP A 886 25.69 -8.61 -6.64
C ASP A 886 24.39 -8.64 -5.82
N VAL A 887 23.27 -8.26 -6.42
CA VAL A 887 21.99 -8.17 -5.69
C VAL A 887 20.89 -8.81 -6.50
N THR A 888 20.20 -9.78 -5.91
CA THR A 888 18.97 -10.36 -6.46
C THR A 888 17.78 -9.80 -5.68
N VAL A 889 16.88 -9.10 -6.36
CA VAL A 889 15.76 -8.40 -5.73
C VAL A 889 14.47 -9.18 -5.96
N ARG A 890 13.76 -9.55 -4.89
CA ARG A 890 12.38 -10.02 -4.94
C ARG A 890 11.44 -8.87 -4.61
N ILE A 891 10.78 -8.31 -5.62
CA ILE A 891 9.74 -7.29 -5.42
C ILE A 891 8.36 -7.95 -5.19
N SER A 892 7.55 -7.38 -4.31
CA SER A 892 6.13 -7.79 -4.20
C SER A 892 5.30 -7.29 -5.40
N GLY A 893 4.16 -7.92 -5.65
CA GLY A 893 3.23 -7.48 -6.71
C GLY A 893 2.79 -6.03 -6.54
N PHE A 894 2.57 -5.57 -5.30
CA PHE A 894 2.23 -4.17 -5.04
C PHE A 894 3.41 -3.20 -5.30
N PHE A 895 4.66 -3.61 -5.01
CA PHE A 895 5.83 -2.78 -5.33
C PHE A 895 5.93 -2.51 -6.84
N ARG A 896 5.70 -3.53 -7.67
CA ARG A 896 5.59 -3.39 -9.13
C ARG A 896 4.55 -2.35 -9.53
N ASP A 897 3.37 -2.41 -8.93
CA ASP A 897 2.23 -1.55 -9.29
C ASP A 897 2.45 -0.09 -8.89
N ALA A 898 2.97 0.15 -7.69
CA ALA A 898 3.13 1.49 -7.13
C ALA A 898 4.43 2.19 -7.55
N PHE A 899 5.49 1.44 -7.81
CA PHE A 899 6.84 1.96 -8.07
C PHE A 899 7.47 1.48 -9.39
N PRO A 900 6.77 1.54 -10.54
CA PRO A 900 7.34 1.08 -11.81
C PRO A 900 8.58 1.88 -12.25
N HIS A 901 8.68 3.15 -11.85
CA HIS A 901 9.88 3.98 -12.06
C HIS A 901 11.10 3.40 -11.32
N VAL A 902 10.89 2.92 -10.09
CA VAL A 902 11.97 2.36 -9.27
C VAL A 902 12.40 0.99 -9.79
N VAL A 903 11.46 0.14 -10.22
CA VAL A 903 11.80 -1.13 -10.88
C VAL A 903 12.74 -0.90 -12.07
N THR A 904 12.44 0.11 -12.89
CA THR A 904 13.30 0.50 -14.02
C THR A 904 14.66 1.01 -13.54
N MET A 905 14.68 1.82 -12.47
CA MET A 905 15.91 2.40 -11.90
C MET A 905 16.84 1.34 -11.29
N LEU A 906 16.29 0.34 -10.60
CA LEU A 906 17.05 -0.81 -10.10
C LEU A 906 17.70 -1.59 -11.25
N ASP A 907 16.97 -1.79 -12.35
CA ASP A 907 17.50 -2.48 -13.53
C ASP A 907 18.61 -1.68 -14.20
N ASP A 908 18.43 -0.36 -14.32
CA ASP A 908 19.43 0.57 -14.84
C ASP A 908 20.71 0.55 -13.98
N ALA A 909 20.58 0.51 -12.65
CA ALA A 909 21.73 0.43 -11.74
C ALA A 909 22.54 -0.87 -11.93
N VAL A 910 21.85 -2.01 -12.06
CA VAL A 910 22.49 -3.32 -12.33
C VAL A 910 23.21 -3.30 -13.68
N ALA A 911 22.53 -2.84 -14.74
CA ALA A 911 23.11 -2.76 -16.07
C ALA A 911 24.34 -1.81 -16.11
N LEU A 912 24.25 -0.67 -15.42
CA LEU A 912 25.33 0.30 -15.29
C LEU A 912 26.59 -0.35 -14.74
N VAL A 913 26.49 -1.02 -13.59
CA VAL A 913 27.68 -1.59 -12.93
C VAL A 913 28.18 -2.87 -13.57
N ALA A 914 27.31 -3.65 -14.24
CA ALA A 914 27.74 -4.83 -15.01
C ALA A 914 28.63 -4.46 -16.21
N ASP A 915 28.38 -3.30 -16.84
CA ASP A 915 29.10 -2.85 -18.03
C ASP A 915 30.43 -2.10 -17.72
N LEU A 916 30.66 -1.67 -16.46
CA LEU A 916 31.90 -1.00 -16.04
C LEU A 916 33.14 -1.87 -16.28
N ASP A 917 34.23 -1.28 -16.76
CA ASP A 917 35.50 -1.99 -17.00
C ASP A 917 36.31 -2.17 -15.70
N GLU A 918 35.79 -3.02 -14.81
CA GLU A 918 36.37 -3.33 -13.51
C GLU A 918 36.75 -4.83 -13.42
N PRO A 919 37.80 -5.19 -12.65
CA PRO A 919 38.14 -6.59 -12.40
C PRO A 919 37.01 -7.33 -11.66
N GLY A 920 36.79 -8.61 -12.00
CA GLY A 920 35.71 -9.41 -11.40
C GLY A 920 35.82 -9.61 -9.89
N GLU A 921 37.02 -9.54 -9.31
CA GLU A 921 37.24 -9.59 -7.85
C GLU A 921 36.76 -8.33 -7.11
N HIS A 922 36.55 -7.24 -7.83
CA HIS A 922 36.05 -5.96 -7.29
C HIS A 922 34.63 -5.63 -7.79
N ASN A 923 34.06 -6.43 -8.68
CA ASN A 923 32.73 -6.24 -9.21
C ASN A 923 32.06 -7.59 -9.48
N TYR A 924 31.34 -8.10 -8.46
CA TYR A 924 30.69 -9.40 -8.52
C TYR A 924 29.52 -9.43 -9.49
N VAL A 925 28.82 -8.30 -9.67
CA VAL A 925 27.74 -8.15 -10.67
C VAL A 925 28.28 -8.46 -12.07
N ARG A 926 29.38 -7.80 -12.46
CA ARG A 926 30.03 -8.04 -13.75
C ARG A 926 30.56 -9.46 -13.86
N ALA A 927 31.22 -9.97 -12.81
CA ALA A 927 31.77 -11.32 -12.81
C ALA A 927 30.69 -12.37 -13.10
N HIS A 928 29.54 -12.29 -12.41
CA HIS A 928 28.41 -13.18 -12.61
C HIS A 928 27.75 -13.00 -13.97
N ALA A 929 27.53 -11.75 -14.40
CA ALA A 929 26.92 -11.46 -15.70
C ALA A 929 27.79 -11.95 -16.87
N GLN A 930 29.12 -11.88 -16.77
CA GLN A 930 30.02 -12.42 -17.80
C GLN A 930 30.03 -13.96 -17.79
N ALA A 931 29.93 -14.60 -16.63
CA ALA A 931 29.81 -16.05 -16.54
C ALA A 931 28.51 -16.55 -17.17
N ASP A 932 27.38 -15.92 -16.86
CA ASP A 932 26.07 -16.22 -17.45
C ASP A 932 26.07 -15.97 -18.97
N LEU A 933 26.63 -14.83 -19.41
CA LEU A 933 26.77 -14.51 -20.83
C LEU A 933 27.64 -15.55 -21.57
N ALA A 934 28.72 -16.03 -20.96
CA ALA A 934 29.56 -17.07 -21.55
C ALA A 934 28.83 -18.41 -21.67
N GLU A 935 27.86 -18.69 -20.79
CA GLU A 935 27.10 -19.94 -20.81
C GLU A 935 25.96 -19.94 -21.84
N HIS A 936 25.14 -18.89 -21.88
CA HIS A 936 23.94 -18.86 -22.74
C HIS A 936 23.95 -17.79 -23.85
N GLY A 937 24.92 -16.87 -23.87
CA GLY A 937 25.10 -15.91 -24.97
C GLY A 937 24.09 -14.75 -25.04
N ASP A 938 23.26 -14.56 -24.01
CA ASP A 938 22.22 -13.53 -23.96
C ASP A 938 22.56 -12.44 -22.92
N LYS A 939 22.85 -11.23 -23.40
CA LYS A 939 23.25 -10.09 -22.54
C LYS A 939 22.12 -9.59 -21.62
N ARG A 940 20.87 -9.63 -22.08
CA ARG A 940 19.74 -9.16 -21.26
C ARG A 940 19.47 -10.14 -20.13
N ARG A 941 19.50 -11.43 -20.42
CA ARG A 941 19.33 -12.48 -19.40
C ARG A 941 20.45 -12.47 -18.37
N SER A 942 21.70 -12.23 -18.79
CA SER A 942 22.84 -12.25 -17.86
C SER A 942 22.84 -11.10 -16.84
N THR A 943 22.09 -10.03 -17.12
CA THR A 943 21.91 -8.85 -16.25
C THR A 943 20.55 -8.82 -15.56
N THR A 944 19.72 -9.86 -15.68
CA THR A 944 18.45 -9.96 -14.97
C THR A 944 18.66 -10.22 -13.49
N ARG A 945 18.12 -9.34 -12.63
CA ARG A 945 18.24 -9.44 -11.15
C ARG A 945 16.95 -9.19 -10.38
N ILE A 946 15.92 -8.64 -11.02
CA ILE A 946 14.68 -8.22 -10.36
C ILE A 946 13.58 -9.21 -10.72
N PHE A 947 13.04 -9.87 -9.71
CA PHE A 947 11.99 -10.88 -9.83
C PHE A 947 10.77 -10.50 -8.99
N GLY A 948 9.58 -10.87 -9.40
CA GLY A 948 8.35 -10.53 -8.68
C GLY A 948 7.17 -11.44 -9.02
N SER A 949 6.00 -11.12 -8.46
CA SER A 949 4.77 -11.86 -8.74
C SER A 949 4.44 -11.88 -10.24
N LYS A 950 3.76 -12.93 -10.73
CA LYS A 950 3.24 -12.99 -12.12
C LYS A 950 2.46 -11.70 -12.47
N PRO A 951 2.57 -11.16 -13.70
CA PRO A 951 1.81 -9.99 -14.13
C PRO A 951 0.32 -10.13 -13.88
N GLY A 952 -0.26 -9.17 -13.15
CA GLY A 952 -1.68 -9.16 -12.78
C GLY A 952 -2.06 -10.06 -11.60
N THR A 953 -1.09 -10.66 -10.90
CA THR A 953 -1.27 -11.40 -9.65
C THR A 953 -0.42 -10.83 -8.51
N TYR A 954 -0.60 -11.39 -7.30
CA TYR A 954 -0.02 -10.94 -6.03
C TYR A 954 0.30 -12.10 -5.11
N GLY A 955 1.18 -11.89 -4.13
CA GLY A 955 1.57 -12.90 -3.14
C GLY A 955 2.75 -13.77 -3.57
N ALA A 956 3.09 -14.73 -2.71
CA ALA A 956 4.21 -15.67 -2.90
C ALA A 956 3.80 -17.15 -2.80
N GLY A 957 2.52 -17.46 -2.55
CA GLY A 957 1.95 -18.81 -2.57
C GLY A 957 2.20 -19.67 -1.34
N LEU A 958 3.21 -19.32 -0.51
CA LEU A 958 3.62 -20.15 0.61
C LEU A 958 2.63 -20.16 1.76
N LEU A 959 1.90 -19.07 2.04
CA LEU A 959 0.85 -19.11 3.07
C LEU A 959 -0.24 -20.12 2.70
N GLN A 960 -0.73 -20.07 1.46
CA GLN A 960 -1.73 -21.01 0.98
C GLN A 960 -1.22 -22.47 1.06
N LEU A 961 0.06 -22.69 0.74
CA LEU A 961 0.69 -23.99 0.83
C LEU A 961 0.74 -24.52 2.27
N ILE A 962 1.21 -23.68 3.21
CA ILE A 962 1.31 -24.01 4.64
C ILE A 962 -0.08 -24.29 5.25
N ASP A 963 -1.09 -23.50 4.88
CA ASP A 963 -2.47 -23.69 5.32
C ASP A 963 -3.11 -24.96 4.77
N SER A 964 -2.80 -25.32 3.51
CA SER A 964 -3.31 -26.53 2.88
C SER A 964 -2.67 -27.82 3.41
N LYS A 965 -1.52 -27.71 4.10
CA LYS A 965 -0.66 -28.81 4.57
C LYS A 965 -0.13 -29.73 3.47
N ASN A 966 -0.40 -29.42 2.20
CA ASN A 966 -0.09 -30.28 1.05
C ASN A 966 1.32 -30.01 0.50
N TRP A 967 2.33 -30.27 1.35
CA TRP A 967 3.75 -30.16 1.03
C TRP A 967 4.53 -31.14 1.92
N ARG A 968 5.74 -31.51 1.51
CA ARG A 968 6.59 -32.44 2.27
C ARG A 968 8.01 -31.95 2.49
N ASP A 969 8.63 -31.36 1.49
CA ASP A 969 10.07 -31.05 1.52
C ASP A 969 10.41 -29.72 0.81
N ASP A 970 11.68 -29.31 0.87
CA ASP A 970 12.16 -28.05 0.30
C ASP A 970 11.86 -27.90 -1.20
N ALA A 971 11.73 -29.01 -1.94
CA ALA A 971 11.43 -28.95 -3.37
C ALA A 971 10.01 -28.41 -3.62
N ASP A 972 9.04 -28.81 -2.79
CA ASP A 972 7.66 -28.28 -2.86
C ASP A 972 7.63 -26.78 -2.56
N LEU A 973 8.34 -26.35 -1.51
CA LEU A 973 8.43 -24.94 -1.12
C LEU A 973 9.04 -24.09 -2.24
N ALA A 974 10.15 -24.56 -2.81
CA ALA A 974 10.84 -23.89 -3.90
C ALA A 974 10.01 -23.85 -5.19
N GLU A 975 9.27 -24.92 -5.50
CA GLU A 975 8.39 -24.99 -6.66
C GLU A 975 7.28 -23.94 -6.58
N VAL A 976 6.57 -23.87 -5.45
CA VAL A 976 5.50 -22.86 -5.24
C VAL A 976 6.08 -21.46 -5.25
N TYR A 977 7.15 -21.19 -4.50
CA TYR A 977 7.77 -19.86 -4.48
C TYR A 977 8.21 -19.40 -5.89
N THR A 978 8.72 -20.34 -6.69
CA THR A 978 9.12 -20.10 -8.09
C THR A 978 7.93 -19.90 -9.03
N ALA A 979 6.86 -20.68 -8.87
CA ALA A 979 5.65 -20.54 -9.68
C ALA A 979 4.99 -19.17 -9.48
N TRP A 980 5.09 -18.60 -8.28
CA TRP A 980 4.54 -17.29 -7.96
C TRP A 980 5.50 -16.14 -8.27
N GLY A 981 6.81 -16.33 -8.05
CA GLY A 981 7.83 -15.27 -8.10
C GLY A 981 8.82 -15.30 -9.27
N GLY A 982 8.78 -16.34 -10.10
CA GLY A 982 9.74 -16.60 -11.19
C GLY A 982 9.58 -15.73 -12.43
N PHE A 983 9.24 -14.45 -12.26
CA PHE A 983 8.96 -13.50 -13.35
C PHE A 983 9.89 -12.31 -13.26
N ALA A 984 10.59 -12.00 -14.36
CA ALA A 984 11.61 -10.96 -14.40
C ALA A 984 11.03 -9.59 -14.74
N TYR A 985 11.50 -8.55 -14.05
CA TYR A 985 11.08 -7.17 -14.25
C TYR A 985 12.28 -6.27 -14.57
N GLY A 986 12.03 -5.20 -15.34
CA GLY A 986 13.07 -4.32 -15.87
C GLY A 986 12.84 -4.03 -17.36
N ARG A 987 13.78 -3.32 -17.99
CA ARG A 987 13.64 -2.88 -19.38
C ARG A 987 13.57 -4.08 -20.33
N GLY A 988 12.45 -4.19 -21.05
CA GLY A 988 12.22 -5.25 -22.03
C GLY A 988 11.95 -6.62 -21.41
N LEU A 989 11.61 -6.68 -20.13
CA LEU A 989 11.29 -7.90 -19.40
C LEU A 989 9.79 -7.99 -19.09
N ASP A 990 9.19 -6.91 -18.59
CA ASP A 990 7.73 -6.73 -18.41
C ASP A 990 7.02 -7.93 -17.72
N GLY A 991 7.70 -8.57 -16.78
CA GLY A 991 7.17 -9.73 -16.05
C GLY A 991 7.18 -11.04 -16.84
N ALA A 992 8.08 -11.19 -17.81
CA ALA A 992 8.28 -12.44 -18.53
C ALA A 992 8.72 -13.57 -17.59
N ALA A 993 8.22 -14.79 -17.83
CA ALA A 993 8.63 -15.98 -17.07
C ALA A 993 10.13 -16.22 -17.25
N ALA A 994 10.85 -16.32 -16.14
CA ALA A 994 12.31 -16.33 -16.10
C ALA A 994 12.85 -17.24 -14.98
N SER A 995 12.16 -18.36 -14.69
CA SER A 995 12.53 -19.29 -13.62
C SER A 995 13.97 -19.81 -13.75
N ASP A 996 14.46 -20.05 -14.98
CA ASP A 996 15.85 -20.45 -15.21
C ASP A 996 16.84 -19.38 -14.76
N ASP A 997 16.58 -18.11 -15.10
CA ASP A 997 17.43 -16.98 -14.73
C ASP A 997 17.33 -16.73 -13.22
N MET A 998 16.14 -16.84 -12.63
CA MET A 998 15.94 -16.78 -11.17
C MET A 998 16.76 -17.86 -10.47
N ASN A 999 16.66 -19.11 -10.90
CA ASN A 999 17.41 -20.23 -10.32
C ASN A 999 18.92 -20.03 -10.44
N ARG A 1000 19.42 -19.40 -11.51
CA ARG A 1000 20.84 -19.06 -11.66
C ARG A 1000 21.28 -18.03 -10.63
N GLN A 1001 20.51 -16.97 -10.45
CA GLN A 1001 20.86 -15.92 -9.50
C GLN A 1001 20.69 -16.39 -8.05
N TYR A 1002 19.62 -17.13 -7.75
CA TYR A 1002 19.35 -17.65 -6.41
C TYR A 1002 20.45 -18.61 -5.92
N ARG A 1003 21.03 -19.43 -6.79
CA ARG A 1003 22.18 -20.29 -6.43
C ARG A 1003 23.42 -19.51 -5.94
N ARG A 1004 23.51 -18.21 -6.24
CA ARG A 1004 24.63 -17.36 -5.85
C ARG A 1004 24.38 -16.58 -4.56
N ILE A 1005 23.13 -16.55 -4.08
CA ILE A 1005 22.75 -15.81 -2.87
C ILE A 1005 23.54 -16.38 -1.69
N ALA A 1006 24.41 -15.55 -1.12
CA ALA A 1006 25.16 -15.86 0.09
C ALA A 1006 24.41 -15.39 1.34
N VAL A 1007 23.66 -14.29 1.22
CA VAL A 1007 22.83 -13.71 2.29
C VAL A 1007 21.41 -13.49 1.78
N ALA A 1008 20.42 -14.08 2.42
CA ALA A 1008 19.01 -13.73 2.25
C ALA A 1008 18.61 -12.72 3.33
N ALA A 1009 18.21 -11.52 2.90
CA ALA A 1009 17.92 -10.38 3.77
C ALA A 1009 16.46 -9.92 3.66
N LYS A 1010 15.94 -9.42 4.78
CA LYS A 1010 14.69 -8.66 4.85
C LYS A 1010 14.78 -7.60 5.95
N ASN A 1011 14.25 -6.41 5.69
CA ASN A 1011 14.27 -5.32 6.65
C ASN A 1011 13.00 -5.24 7.52
N LEU A 1012 13.15 -4.75 8.74
CA LEU A 1012 12.10 -4.43 9.71
C LEU A 1012 12.03 -2.91 9.93
N ASP A 1013 11.01 -2.28 9.36
CA ASP A 1013 10.88 -0.81 9.30
C ASP A 1013 9.84 -0.20 10.26
N THR A 1014 9.07 -1.05 10.96
CA THR A 1014 7.97 -0.65 11.86
C THR A 1014 8.03 -1.49 13.15
N ARG A 1015 7.48 -0.99 14.27
CA ARG A 1015 7.45 -1.68 15.58
C ARG A 1015 6.08 -2.21 15.99
N GLU A 1016 5.04 -1.75 15.29
CA GLU A 1016 3.64 -2.09 15.54
C GLU A 1016 3.32 -3.55 15.25
N HIS A 1017 4.17 -4.22 14.44
CA HIS A 1017 4.17 -5.66 14.23
C HIS A 1017 5.61 -6.19 14.06
N ASP A 1018 5.81 -7.47 14.35
CA ASP A 1018 7.08 -8.19 14.19
C ASP A 1018 7.02 -9.30 13.12
N ILE A 1019 8.13 -10.03 12.92
CA ILE A 1019 8.24 -11.10 11.91
C ILE A 1019 7.26 -12.27 12.14
N ALA A 1020 6.70 -12.40 13.34
CA ALA A 1020 5.75 -13.44 13.71
C ALA A 1020 4.32 -12.88 13.90
N ASP A 1021 4.05 -11.68 13.37
CA ASP A 1021 2.71 -11.05 13.33
C ASP A 1021 2.15 -10.93 11.91
N SER A 1022 2.96 -11.18 10.88
CA SER A 1022 2.55 -11.13 9.48
C SER A 1022 3.13 -12.30 8.71
N ASP A 1023 2.29 -12.96 7.92
CA ASP A 1023 2.70 -14.07 7.06
C ASP A 1023 3.69 -13.65 5.96
N ASP A 1024 3.69 -12.39 5.53
CA ASP A 1024 4.55 -11.94 4.43
C ASP A 1024 6.04 -12.15 4.73
N TYR A 1025 6.49 -12.04 5.99
CA TYR A 1025 7.90 -12.24 6.33
C TYR A 1025 8.37 -13.66 5.99
N PHE A 1026 7.71 -14.70 6.49
CA PHE A 1026 8.12 -16.08 6.17
C PHE A 1026 7.89 -16.43 4.70
N GLN A 1027 6.86 -15.86 4.07
CA GLN A 1027 6.57 -16.12 2.67
C GLN A 1027 7.67 -15.57 1.73
N TYR A 1028 8.20 -14.38 2.00
CA TYR A 1028 9.22 -13.76 1.15
C TYR A 1028 10.64 -14.09 1.61
N HIS A 1029 10.96 -13.87 2.89
CA HIS A 1029 12.31 -14.11 3.42
C HIS A 1029 12.56 -15.61 3.59
N GLY A 1030 11.68 -16.30 4.31
CA GLY A 1030 11.73 -17.76 4.45
C GLY A 1030 11.66 -18.47 3.10
N GLY A 1031 10.74 -18.06 2.22
CA GLY A 1031 10.63 -18.61 0.86
C GLY A 1031 11.89 -18.47 0.02
N MET A 1032 12.60 -17.34 0.14
CA MET A 1032 13.91 -17.16 -0.49
C MET A 1032 14.94 -18.15 0.07
N ILE A 1033 15.03 -18.28 1.41
CA ILE A 1033 15.95 -19.19 2.10
C ILE A 1033 15.69 -20.64 1.65
N ALA A 1034 14.44 -21.11 1.72
CA ALA A 1034 14.04 -22.45 1.31
C ALA A 1034 14.37 -22.72 -0.18
N THR A 1035 14.14 -21.75 -1.05
CA THR A 1035 14.44 -21.88 -2.49
C THR A 1035 15.94 -21.99 -2.74
N VAL A 1036 16.76 -21.20 -2.07
CA VAL A 1036 18.23 -21.30 -2.17
C VAL A 1036 18.72 -22.65 -1.64
N ARG A 1037 18.18 -23.10 -0.49
CA ARG A 1037 18.50 -24.41 0.10
C ARG A 1037 18.11 -25.56 -0.84
N ALA A 1038 16.94 -25.51 -1.46
CA ALA A 1038 16.51 -26.50 -2.45
C ALA A 1038 17.43 -26.55 -3.69
N LEU A 1039 17.91 -25.39 -4.16
CA LEU A 1039 18.74 -25.29 -5.37
C LEU A 1039 20.21 -25.66 -5.17
N THR A 1040 20.73 -25.50 -3.95
CA THR A 1040 22.17 -25.64 -3.64
C THR A 1040 22.49 -26.79 -2.68
N GLY A 1041 21.50 -27.24 -1.91
CA GLY A 1041 21.68 -28.19 -0.80
C GLY A 1041 22.23 -27.56 0.48
N THR A 1042 22.45 -26.24 0.50
CA THR A 1042 22.98 -25.50 1.65
C THR A 1042 22.17 -24.23 1.89
N GLU A 1043 21.96 -23.89 3.14
CA GLU A 1043 21.24 -22.66 3.50
C GLU A 1043 22.14 -21.42 3.34
N PRO A 1044 21.65 -20.31 2.76
CA PRO A 1044 22.37 -19.03 2.82
C PRO A 1044 22.34 -18.47 4.24
N ALA A 1045 23.24 -17.53 4.56
CA ALA A 1045 23.08 -16.75 5.79
C ALA A 1045 21.75 -15.98 5.72
N ALA A 1046 20.96 -15.99 6.80
CA ALA A 1046 19.67 -15.33 6.86
C ALA A 1046 19.73 -14.14 7.82
N TYR A 1047 19.64 -12.91 7.30
CA TYR A 1047 19.78 -11.70 8.09
C TYR A 1047 18.52 -10.83 8.07
N VAL A 1048 18.34 -10.07 9.14
CA VAL A 1048 17.28 -9.09 9.32
C VAL A 1048 17.92 -7.72 9.56
N GLY A 1049 17.63 -6.75 8.69
CA GLY A 1049 18.04 -5.36 8.86
C GLY A 1049 16.99 -4.58 9.66
N ASP A 1050 17.32 -4.16 10.88
CA ASP A 1050 16.42 -3.35 11.70
C ASP A 1050 16.65 -1.86 11.42
N ASN A 1051 15.71 -1.25 10.68
CA ASN A 1051 15.67 0.18 10.37
C ASN A 1051 14.43 0.89 10.95
N THR A 1052 13.84 0.31 11.99
CA THR A 1052 12.79 0.99 12.78
C THR A 1052 13.28 2.29 13.41
N ARG A 1053 14.58 2.37 13.68
CA ARG A 1053 15.30 3.56 14.16
C ARG A 1053 16.37 3.93 13.11
N PRO A 1054 16.12 4.93 12.25
CA PRO A 1054 17.03 5.29 11.16
C PRO A 1054 18.44 5.72 11.64
N ASP A 1055 18.54 6.21 12.87
CA ASP A 1055 19.78 6.63 13.53
C ASP A 1055 20.52 5.49 14.25
N SER A 1056 19.95 4.28 14.32
CA SER A 1056 20.51 3.10 14.97
C SER A 1056 20.16 1.82 14.19
N VAL A 1057 20.58 1.82 12.92
CA VAL A 1057 20.45 0.65 12.04
C VAL A 1057 21.31 -0.50 12.57
N ARG A 1058 20.74 -1.70 12.64
CA ARG A 1058 21.42 -2.91 13.11
C ARG A 1058 21.08 -4.10 12.22
N THR A 1059 22.02 -5.02 12.07
CA THR A 1059 21.79 -6.31 11.38
C THR A 1059 21.92 -7.46 12.35
N ARG A 1060 20.89 -8.30 12.40
CA ARG A 1060 20.84 -9.54 13.20
C ARG A 1060 20.68 -10.75 12.31
N THR A 1061 21.02 -11.92 12.81
CA THR A 1061 20.56 -13.15 12.15
C THR A 1061 19.05 -13.32 12.34
N LEU A 1062 18.43 -14.09 11.45
CA LEU A 1062 17.02 -14.45 11.56
C LEU A 1062 16.74 -15.26 12.83
N SER A 1063 17.69 -16.07 13.31
CA SER A 1063 17.55 -16.82 14.57
C SER A 1063 17.59 -15.88 15.79
N GLU A 1064 18.50 -14.90 15.79
CA GLU A 1064 18.56 -13.85 16.83
C GLU A 1064 17.26 -13.04 16.87
N GLU A 1065 16.69 -12.67 15.72
CA GLU A 1065 15.43 -11.91 15.70
C GLU A 1065 14.23 -12.78 16.11
N THR A 1066 14.17 -14.05 15.68
CA THR A 1066 13.11 -14.98 16.09
C THR A 1066 13.11 -15.17 17.61
N THR A 1067 14.26 -15.42 18.22
CA THR A 1067 14.38 -15.61 19.68
C THR A 1067 14.09 -14.32 20.46
N ARG A 1068 14.56 -13.17 19.94
CA ARG A 1068 14.22 -11.84 20.47
C ARG A 1068 12.72 -11.59 20.48
N VAL A 1069 12.02 -11.81 19.36
CA VAL A 1069 10.57 -11.69 19.25
C VAL A 1069 9.86 -12.68 20.17
N PHE A 1070 10.37 -13.92 20.24
CA PHE A 1070 9.80 -14.97 21.08
C PHE A 1070 9.76 -14.54 22.55
N ARG A 1071 10.86 -14.00 23.07
CA ARG A 1071 10.93 -13.55 24.47
C ARG A 1071 10.29 -12.19 24.71
N ALA A 1072 10.55 -11.22 23.84
CA ALA A 1072 10.03 -9.86 24.06
C ALA A 1072 8.50 -9.81 23.92
N ARG A 1073 7.89 -10.71 23.14
CA ARG A 1073 6.47 -10.59 22.78
C ARG A 1073 5.70 -11.91 22.81
N VAL A 1074 6.12 -12.99 22.12
CA VAL A 1074 5.35 -14.26 22.02
C VAL A 1074 4.97 -14.81 23.39
N VAL A 1075 5.97 -15.14 24.20
CA VAL A 1075 5.76 -15.70 25.55
C VAL A 1075 5.90 -14.63 26.64
N ASN A 1076 5.74 -13.35 26.28
CA ASN A 1076 5.75 -12.27 27.24
C ASN A 1076 4.38 -12.23 27.95
N PRO A 1077 4.32 -12.41 29.28
CA PRO A 1077 3.06 -12.40 30.02
C PRO A 1077 2.31 -11.07 29.88
N ARG A 1078 2.99 -9.93 29.66
CA ARG A 1078 2.31 -8.65 29.38
C ARG A 1078 1.49 -8.72 28.10
N TRP A 1079 2.09 -9.22 27.02
CA TRP A 1079 1.44 -9.36 25.72
C TRP A 1079 0.30 -10.39 25.76
N ILE A 1080 0.53 -11.56 26.37
CA ILE A 1080 -0.51 -12.59 26.54
C ILE A 1080 -1.71 -11.99 27.30
N ASN A 1081 -1.46 -11.32 28.43
CA ASN A 1081 -2.51 -10.63 29.18
C ASN A 1081 -3.20 -9.52 28.38
N ALA A 1082 -2.46 -8.82 27.51
CA ALA A 1082 -3.03 -7.81 26.63
C ALA A 1082 -4.00 -8.42 25.63
N MET A 1083 -3.60 -9.49 24.95
CA MET A 1083 -4.48 -10.20 24.02
C MET A 1083 -5.72 -10.77 24.73
N ARG A 1084 -5.60 -11.27 25.97
CA ARG A 1084 -6.74 -11.74 26.78
C ARG A 1084 -7.81 -10.67 27.05
N ARG A 1085 -7.49 -9.38 26.92
CA ARG A 1085 -8.49 -8.28 27.05
C ARG A 1085 -9.38 -8.11 25.81
N HIS A 1086 -9.07 -8.78 24.71
CA HIS A 1086 -9.69 -8.57 23.39
C HIS A 1086 -10.40 -9.82 22.83
N GLY A 1087 -10.90 -10.70 23.72
CA GLY A 1087 -11.79 -11.81 23.37
C GLY A 1087 -11.33 -12.64 22.17
N TYR A 1088 -12.25 -12.86 21.23
CA TYR A 1088 -12.02 -13.64 20.02
C TYR A 1088 -10.78 -13.18 19.22
N LYS A 1089 -10.59 -11.86 19.08
CA LYS A 1089 -9.48 -11.32 18.28
C LYS A 1089 -8.14 -11.44 19.00
N GLY A 1090 -8.13 -11.34 20.33
CA GLY A 1090 -6.94 -11.65 21.13
C GLY A 1090 -6.49 -13.10 20.97
N ALA A 1091 -7.44 -14.04 21.04
CA ALA A 1091 -7.16 -15.46 20.79
C ALA A 1091 -6.73 -15.74 19.34
N PHE A 1092 -7.30 -15.02 18.37
CA PHE A 1092 -6.85 -15.05 16.96
C PHE A 1092 -5.38 -14.69 16.83
N GLU A 1093 -4.91 -13.63 17.51
CA GLU A 1093 -3.51 -13.15 17.41
C GLU A 1093 -2.51 -14.18 17.95
N MET A 1094 -2.89 -14.89 19.01
CA MET A 1094 -2.12 -16.00 19.55
C MET A 1094 -2.01 -17.13 18.53
N ALA A 1095 -3.12 -17.55 17.91
CA ALA A 1095 -3.09 -18.59 16.87
C ALA A 1095 -2.30 -18.15 15.63
N ALA A 1096 -2.42 -16.89 15.22
CA ALA A 1096 -1.64 -16.30 14.14
C ALA A 1096 -0.14 -16.48 14.35
N THR A 1097 0.31 -16.15 15.57
CA THR A 1097 1.72 -16.26 15.95
C THR A 1097 2.21 -17.70 15.80
N VAL A 1098 1.41 -18.69 16.22
CA VAL A 1098 1.77 -20.12 16.08
C VAL A 1098 1.94 -20.51 14.61
N ASP A 1099 0.98 -20.12 13.75
CA ASP A 1099 1.05 -20.39 12.31
C ASP A 1099 2.26 -19.73 11.64
N TYR A 1100 2.58 -18.49 12.00
CA TYR A 1100 3.66 -17.73 11.38
C TYR A 1100 5.04 -18.21 11.84
N LEU A 1101 5.21 -18.54 13.12
CA LEU A 1101 6.42 -19.20 13.61
C LEU A 1101 6.61 -20.56 12.93
N PHE A 1102 5.54 -21.34 12.78
CA PHE A 1102 5.58 -22.60 12.03
C PHE A 1102 5.98 -22.38 10.56
N GLY A 1103 5.40 -21.40 9.88
CA GLY A 1103 5.74 -21.09 8.48
C GLY A 1103 7.20 -20.68 8.30
N TYR A 1104 7.74 -19.90 9.24
CA TYR A 1104 9.16 -19.54 9.25
C TYR A 1104 10.06 -20.73 9.56
N ASP A 1105 9.65 -21.63 10.46
CA ASP A 1105 10.39 -22.84 10.76
C ASP A 1105 10.40 -23.83 9.59
N ALA A 1106 9.26 -23.97 8.91
CA ALA A 1106 9.15 -24.80 7.70
C ALA A 1106 10.06 -24.31 6.58
N THR A 1107 10.30 -23.00 6.51
CA THR A 1107 11.07 -22.38 5.42
C THR A 1107 12.53 -22.12 5.77
N ALA A 1108 12.86 -21.89 7.04
CA ALA A 1108 14.20 -21.46 7.48
C ALA A 1108 14.68 -22.08 8.80
N GLY A 1109 13.97 -23.05 9.39
CA GLY A 1109 14.43 -23.80 10.56
C GLY A 1109 14.70 -22.95 11.80
N VAL A 1110 13.88 -21.92 12.05
CA VAL A 1110 14.15 -20.91 13.08
C VAL A 1110 13.73 -21.31 14.49
N MET A 1111 12.90 -22.35 14.65
CA MET A 1111 12.38 -22.75 15.96
C MET A 1111 13.22 -23.86 16.58
N ALA A 1112 13.60 -23.68 17.84
CA ALA A 1112 14.18 -24.75 18.64
C ALA A 1112 13.10 -25.50 19.43
N ASP A 1113 13.35 -26.77 19.78
CA ASP A 1113 12.42 -27.62 20.55
C ASP A 1113 11.92 -26.96 21.85
N TRP A 1114 12.79 -26.22 22.54
CA TRP A 1114 12.41 -25.54 23.78
C TRP A 1114 11.37 -24.43 23.55
N MET A 1115 11.37 -23.81 22.36
CA MET A 1115 10.42 -22.77 21.98
C MET A 1115 9.05 -23.40 21.70
N TYR A 1116 9.00 -24.54 21.00
CA TYR A 1116 7.76 -25.29 20.82
C TYR A 1116 7.18 -25.79 22.16
N GLU A 1117 8.03 -26.33 23.04
CA GLU A 1117 7.61 -26.77 24.37
C GLU A 1117 7.01 -25.61 25.19
N ARG A 1118 7.67 -24.44 25.18
CA ARG A 1118 7.15 -23.23 25.82
C ARG A 1118 5.84 -22.75 25.19
N LEU A 1119 5.75 -22.73 23.86
CA LEU A 1119 4.57 -22.29 23.14
C LEU A 1119 3.37 -23.20 23.45
N ALA A 1120 3.56 -24.52 23.43
CA ALA A 1120 2.54 -25.50 23.81
C ALA A 1120 2.11 -25.32 25.28
N GLY A 1121 3.08 -25.15 26.18
CA GLY A 1121 2.85 -24.91 27.60
C GLY A 1121 2.03 -23.66 27.88
N GLU A 1122 2.45 -22.50 27.37
CA GLU A 1122 1.87 -21.20 27.72
C GLU A 1122 0.56 -20.91 26.95
N TYR A 1123 0.44 -21.35 25.68
CA TYR A 1123 -0.74 -20.99 24.87
C TYR A 1123 -1.88 -21.99 25.01
N VAL A 1124 -1.57 -23.29 25.06
CA VAL A 1124 -2.56 -24.37 24.91
C VAL A 1124 -2.79 -25.14 26.21
N LEU A 1125 -1.73 -25.40 26.98
CA LEU A 1125 -1.80 -26.26 28.17
C LEU A 1125 -1.94 -25.49 29.49
N ASP A 1126 -1.62 -24.19 29.51
CA ASP A 1126 -1.88 -23.32 30.66
C ASP A 1126 -3.38 -23.20 30.92
N ASP A 1127 -3.81 -23.50 32.15
CA ASP A 1127 -5.23 -23.59 32.49
C ASP A 1127 -5.98 -22.26 32.30
N GLU A 1128 -5.33 -21.13 32.58
CA GLU A 1128 -5.94 -19.80 32.45
C GLU A 1128 -6.10 -19.43 30.98
N ASN A 1129 -5.02 -19.54 30.21
CA ASN A 1129 -5.04 -19.19 28.80
C ASN A 1129 -5.93 -20.13 27.99
N ARG A 1130 -5.85 -21.44 28.26
CA ARG A 1130 -6.70 -22.45 27.62
C ARG A 1130 -8.17 -22.13 27.82
N LYS A 1131 -8.58 -21.80 29.05
CA LYS A 1131 -9.96 -21.41 29.36
C LYS A 1131 -10.39 -20.19 28.55
N PHE A 1132 -9.57 -19.14 28.54
CA PHE A 1132 -9.83 -17.92 27.77
C PHE A 1132 -10.03 -18.20 26.27
N VAL A 1133 -9.11 -18.95 25.66
CA VAL A 1133 -9.17 -19.27 24.23
C VAL A 1133 -10.37 -20.15 23.94
N ASN A 1134 -10.70 -21.13 24.79
CA ASN A 1134 -11.87 -21.99 24.60
C ASN A 1134 -13.20 -21.21 24.67
N GLU A 1135 -13.30 -20.24 25.59
CA GLU A 1135 -14.50 -19.40 25.73
C GLU A 1135 -14.64 -18.41 24.56
N SER A 1136 -13.54 -17.80 24.12
CA SER A 1136 -13.58 -16.69 23.15
C SER A 1136 -13.43 -17.14 21.70
N ASN A 1137 -12.56 -18.11 21.41
CA ASN A 1137 -12.29 -18.61 20.06
C ASN A 1137 -11.82 -20.08 20.09
N PRO A 1138 -12.74 -21.04 20.31
CA PRO A 1138 -12.41 -22.47 20.36
C PRO A 1138 -11.78 -22.99 19.05
N TRP A 1139 -12.13 -22.42 17.90
CA TRP A 1139 -11.51 -22.77 16.62
C TRP A 1139 -10.00 -22.44 16.60
N ALA A 1140 -9.59 -21.34 17.22
CA ALA A 1140 -8.17 -20.98 17.37
C ALA A 1140 -7.45 -21.94 18.32
N LEU A 1141 -8.10 -22.39 19.40
CA LEU A 1141 -7.52 -23.41 20.30
C LEU A 1141 -7.26 -24.72 19.55
N HIS A 1142 -8.24 -25.17 18.76
CA HIS A 1142 -8.12 -26.36 17.91
C HIS A 1142 -6.97 -26.22 16.92
N GLY A 1143 -6.93 -25.10 16.17
CA GLY A 1143 -5.88 -24.83 15.19
C GLY A 1143 -4.47 -24.76 15.80
N MET A 1144 -4.31 -24.16 16.97
CA MET A 1144 -3.01 -24.12 17.67
C MET A 1144 -2.54 -25.52 18.08
N ALA A 1145 -3.43 -26.32 18.68
CA ALA A 1145 -3.10 -27.70 19.07
C ALA A 1145 -2.75 -28.55 17.85
N GLU A 1146 -3.52 -28.40 16.77
CA GLU A 1146 -3.29 -29.10 15.50
C GLU A 1146 -1.95 -28.72 14.87
N ARG A 1147 -1.61 -27.42 14.84
CA ARG A 1147 -0.36 -26.93 14.25
C ARG A 1147 0.88 -27.39 15.03
N LEU A 1148 0.81 -27.39 16.36
CA LEU A 1148 1.89 -27.90 17.21
C LEU A 1148 2.10 -29.41 17.02
N LEU A 1149 1.00 -30.17 16.87
CA LEU A 1149 1.06 -31.60 16.53
C LEU A 1149 1.61 -31.82 15.11
N GLU A 1150 1.30 -30.93 14.16
CA GLU A 1150 1.87 -30.95 12.81
C GLU A 1150 3.39 -30.73 12.84
N ALA A 1151 3.88 -29.76 13.62
CA ALA A 1151 5.32 -29.52 13.79
C ALA A 1151 6.06 -30.78 14.29
N ALA A 1152 5.49 -31.45 15.29
CA ALA A 1152 6.03 -32.73 15.79
C ALA A 1152 5.93 -33.84 14.73
N GLY A 1153 4.82 -33.93 14.00
CA GLY A 1153 4.62 -34.92 12.94
C GLY A 1153 5.57 -34.76 11.75
N ARG A 1154 6.02 -33.54 11.47
CA ARG A 1154 6.99 -33.21 10.42
C ARG A 1154 8.45 -33.28 10.90
N GLY A 1155 8.68 -33.49 12.20
CA GLY A 1155 10.01 -33.54 12.80
C GLY A 1155 10.68 -32.17 12.97
N MET A 1156 9.91 -31.09 12.83
CA MET A 1156 10.34 -29.71 13.09
C MET A 1156 10.45 -29.45 14.59
N TRP A 1157 9.50 -30.00 15.37
CA TRP A 1157 9.68 -30.23 16.80
C TRP A 1157 10.21 -31.65 16.99
N ALA A 1158 11.52 -31.76 17.22
CA ALA A 1158 12.25 -33.02 17.06
C ALA A 1158 12.08 -33.97 18.25
N GLU A 1159 12.18 -33.45 19.49
CA GLU A 1159 12.11 -34.23 20.73
C GLU A 1159 11.00 -33.73 21.69
N PRO A 1160 9.72 -33.74 21.29
CA PRO A 1160 8.60 -33.36 22.17
C PRO A 1160 8.44 -34.31 23.36
N ASP A 1161 8.12 -33.78 24.55
CA ASP A 1161 7.69 -34.64 25.67
C ASP A 1161 6.38 -35.35 25.31
N VAL A 1162 6.33 -36.67 25.55
CA VAL A 1162 5.15 -37.51 25.32
C VAL A 1162 3.96 -36.98 26.11
N ALA A 1163 4.18 -36.49 27.34
CA ALA A 1163 3.12 -35.91 28.15
C ALA A 1163 2.52 -34.64 27.51
N THR A 1164 3.37 -33.80 26.92
CA THR A 1164 2.95 -32.58 26.21
C THR A 1164 2.15 -32.93 24.96
N LEU A 1165 2.61 -33.89 24.15
CA LEU A 1165 1.84 -34.38 22.98
C LEU A 1165 0.48 -34.96 23.37
N ASP A 1166 0.42 -35.76 24.44
CA ASP A 1166 -0.84 -36.32 24.93
C ASP A 1166 -1.78 -35.23 25.46
N GLY A 1167 -1.22 -34.17 26.07
CA GLY A 1167 -1.95 -32.97 26.45
C GLY A 1167 -2.58 -32.26 25.24
N LEU A 1168 -1.79 -32.02 24.18
CA LEU A 1168 -2.27 -31.39 22.94
C LEU A 1168 -3.36 -32.22 22.25
N ARG A 1169 -3.18 -33.55 22.16
CA ARG A 1169 -4.19 -34.47 21.60
C ARG A 1169 -5.49 -34.44 22.39
N ARG A 1170 -5.40 -34.35 23.72
CA ARG A 1170 -6.58 -34.23 24.59
C ARG A 1170 -7.30 -32.90 24.35
N VAL A 1171 -6.56 -31.79 24.26
CA VAL A 1171 -7.15 -30.48 23.95
C VAL A 1171 -7.87 -30.51 22.61
N LEU A 1172 -7.24 -31.07 21.59
CA LEU A 1172 -7.82 -31.21 20.26
C LEU A 1172 -9.15 -32.00 20.31
N LEU A 1173 -9.17 -33.16 20.98
CA LEU A 1173 -10.37 -33.99 21.14
C LEU A 1173 -11.48 -33.30 21.95
N GLU A 1174 -11.14 -32.59 23.03
CA GLU A 1174 -12.09 -31.86 23.86
C GLU A 1174 -12.72 -30.71 23.07
N THR A 1175 -11.91 -29.98 22.30
CA THR A 1175 -12.38 -28.85 21.48
C THR A 1175 -13.24 -29.31 20.30
N GLU A 1176 -12.92 -30.44 19.67
CA GLU A 1176 -13.80 -31.06 18.65
C GLU A 1176 -15.16 -31.43 19.24
N GLY A 1177 -15.18 -32.03 20.44
CA GLY A 1177 -16.44 -32.34 21.13
C GLY A 1177 -17.28 -31.11 21.43
N ASP A 1178 -16.66 -30.03 21.89
CA ASP A 1178 -17.34 -28.76 22.19
C ASP A 1178 -17.90 -28.09 20.91
N LEU A 1179 -17.20 -28.22 19.77
CA LEU A 1179 -17.59 -27.62 18.49
C LEU A 1179 -18.63 -28.44 17.70
N GLU A 1180 -18.57 -29.77 17.76
CA GLU A 1180 -19.50 -30.65 17.03
C GLU A 1180 -20.82 -30.92 17.79
N GLY A 1181 -20.80 -30.84 19.12
CA GLY A 1181 -21.98 -31.00 19.99
C GLY A 1181 -22.19 -32.40 20.56
#